data_AF-A0A365NIT6-F1
#
_entry.id   AF-A0A365NIT6-F1
#
_cell.length_a   1.000
_cell.length_b   1.000
_cell.length_c   1.000
_cell.angle_alpha   90.00
_cell.angle_beta   90.00
_cell.angle_gamma   90.00
#
_symmetry.space_group_name_H-M   'P 1'
#
loop_
_entity.id
_entity.type
_entity.pdbx_description
1 polymer ?
#
loop_
_entity_poly.entity_id
_entity_poly.type
_entity_poly.pdbx_seq_one_letter_code
_entity_poly.pdbx_strand_id
1 'polypeptide(L)'
;MHEQELLPELPLKKISTGQYLDEILVTRVVGEDESIATALAASRHEQRELPSSPFDVMGIMSFPCYTQQPSAFHPGKAAAVELWNIYLNHVEIILGLKLTHIPTDEVRVYSTIDDPVTAKLDDLAFCYSVYFAAAVSLDDSTVLFLDKTTELQRFKMGIEQAFAHGDFFNRPTLTGLRALAIYLSAIRVHNRGKSVWILNGLVIRVAQSLGLYKDGIRLGLPPFESELRRRLWWHIITRDSRSGEDFGLEDPNDLLLTSDVKLPLNINDADLFPGMEELPAERTEWTSMTFSLINIDLAKATEKLRTGNASASKLRKEWREKVFKEVCTKTRARLENCNPVTPHQRLTAHCTDFLLRKLDFVTNQQWLISQNREVNDYILKEETLVAALDILEARTAGDDPFLAQFAWAKKVHPQYHVTLYVLWYLCTKPKGSHVERAWCAIDSIFRQEMAFDFIGCTGAKPAVLKALRTKAETLRKNLEAPNARTGCNLDPATSTELGHIDNPLKFIEGFNFDDELESVSDRKKMATILVTGANRGIGYAIVQAIATRLPSSTIVLGCRRKDTALEAITSLIDSGIKGKFGHVELDIENDASIEAAVSSLEREYGKLDVLINNAGKVERRSSDNLADIRAASNSCYNNLITSNAVVTHAFGKLLRKSPDPTVIMISSARGSMGRTNNRELPPVANIDYCVSKAGLNMLILHLQAAENHSVDEPKIAFWAVSPGHCKTAFNGYKGKKDPLEGAEAVVRLLESAKGDVEPGTFWEYENGNFQQVPW
;
A
#
# COMPACT_ATOMS: atom_id res chain seq x y z
N MET A 1 -12.93 -53.09 -8.59
CA MET A 1 -13.43 -52.21 -7.52
C MET A 1 -12.30 -51.99 -6.53
N HIS A 2 -11.38 -51.08 -6.87
CA HIS A 2 -10.46 -50.52 -5.89
C HIS A 2 -11.00 -49.13 -5.58
N GLU A 3 -11.48 -48.94 -4.36
CA GLU A 3 -11.75 -47.62 -3.80
C GLU A 3 -10.47 -46.80 -3.96
N GLN A 4 -10.52 -45.79 -4.82
CA GLN A 4 -9.58 -44.68 -4.76
C GLN A 4 -9.82 -44.02 -3.40
N GLU A 5 -8.96 -44.31 -2.42
CA GLU A 5 -8.80 -43.45 -1.26
C GLU A 5 -8.39 -42.07 -1.78
N LEU A 6 -9.39 -41.22 -2.01
CA LEU A 6 -9.23 -39.79 -2.16
C LEU A 6 -8.44 -39.32 -0.94
N LEU A 7 -7.25 -38.76 -1.17
CA LEU A 7 -6.54 -37.96 -0.18
C LEU A 7 -7.58 -37.06 0.50
N PRO A 8 -7.63 -37.00 1.84
CA PRO A 8 -8.60 -36.16 2.50
C PRO A 8 -8.26 -34.72 2.11
N GLU A 9 -9.11 -34.12 1.25
CA GLU A 9 -9.08 -32.71 0.92
C GLU A 9 -8.88 -31.95 2.25
N LEU A 10 -7.89 -31.07 2.30
CA LEU A 10 -7.82 -30.08 3.38
C LEU A 10 -9.23 -29.48 3.47
N PRO A 11 -9.89 -29.49 4.64
CA PRO A 11 -11.28 -29.08 4.72
C PRO A 11 -11.35 -27.67 4.12
N LEU A 12 -12.06 -27.55 2.99
CA LEU A 12 -12.44 -26.29 2.39
C LEU A 12 -13.21 -25.53 3.48
N LYS A 13 -12.50 -24.75 4.29
CA LYS A 13 -13.11 -23.93 5.31
C LYS A 13 -13.89 -22.89 4.53
N LYS A 14 -15.21 -23.09 4.41
CA LYS A 14 -16.15 -22.00 4.18
C LYS A 14 -15.90 -21.02 5.32
N ILE A 15 -15.07 -20.02 5.06
CA ILE A 15 -15.00 -18.85 5.93
C ILE A 15 -16.43 -18.32 5.94
N SER A 16 -16.99 -18.08 7.13
CA SER A 16 -18.39 -17.65 7.38
C SER A 16 -18.80 -16.35 6.65
N THR A 17 -17.93 -15.83 5.79
CA THR A 17 -17.92 -14.52 5.13
C THR A 17 -18.27 -14.57 3.65
N GLY A 18 -18.45 -15.77 3.05
CA GLY A 18 -18.83 -15.93 1.64
C GLY A 18 -17.72 -15.63 0.63
N GLN A 19 -16.45 -15.62 1.05
CA GLN A 19 -15.29 -15.58 0.15
C GLN A 19 -14.73 -17.00 -0.04
N TYR A 20 -14.43 -17.35 -1.30
CA TYR A 20 -13.78 -18.61 -1.67
C TYR A 20 -12.26 -18.39 -1.75
N LEU A 21 -11.50 -19.28 -1.12
CA LEU A 21 -10.05 -19.37 -1.15
C LEU A 21 -9.69 -20.86 -1.23
N ASP A 22 -8.82 -21.21 -2.15
CA ASP A 22 -8.36 -22.59 -2.38
C ASP A 22 -6.83 -22.70 -2.45
N GLU A 23 -6.10 -21.57 -2.39
CA GLU A 23 -4.64 -21.62 -2.27
C GLU A 23 -4.20 -22.20 -0.91
N ILE A 24 -3.31 -23.20 -0.98
CA ILE A 24 -2.91 -24.06 0.14
C ILE A 24 -2.32 -23.30 1.33
N LEU A 25 -1.42 -22.33 1.11
CA LEU A 25 -0.75 -21.63 2.21
C LEU A 25 -1.69 -20.64 2.90
N VAL A 26 -2.47 -19.87 2.15
CA VAL A 26 -3.46 -18.93 2.70
C VAL A 26 -4.54 -19.67 3.48
N THR A 27 -5.10 -20.75 2.93
CA THR A 27 -6.14 -21.55 3.61
C THR A 27 -5.62 -22.16 4.91
N ARG A 28 -4.36 -22.59 4.95
CA ARG A 28 -3.72 -23.07 6.17
C ARG A 28 -3.61 -21.98 7.23
N VAL A 29 -3.05 -20.82 6.88
CA VAL A 29 -2.84 -19.71 7.84
C VAL A 29 -4.16 -19.17 8.38
N VAL A 30 -5.17 -18.97 7.52
CA VAL A 30 -6.50 -18.54 7.95
C VAL A 30 -7.21 -19.63 8.75
N GLY A 31 -6.95 -20.90 8.45
CA GLY A 31 -7.51 -22.04 9.15
C GLY A 31 -6.98 -22.22 10.58
N GLU A 32 -5.74 -21.81 10.85
CA GLU A 32 -5.09 -21.91 12.16
C GLU A 32 -5.41 -20.75 13.10
N ASP A 33 -5.86 -19.60 12.58
CA ASP A 33 -6.05 -18.39 13.37
C ASP A 33 -7.41 -17.71 13.12
N GLU A 34 -8.32 -17.85 14.09
CA GLU A 34 -9.65 -17.23 14.04
C GLU A 34 -9.61 -15.70 14.01
N SER A 35 -8.57 -15.05 14.53
CA SER A 35 -8.42 -13.59 14.46
C SER A 35 -8.17 -13.10 13.04
N ILE A 36 -7.42 -13.87 12.25
CA ILE A 36 -7.16 -13.59 10.83
C ILE A 36 -8.44 -13.84 10.02
N ALA A 37 -9.17 -14.92 10.31
CA ALA A 37 -10.47 -15.19 9.69
C ALA A 37 -11.50 -14.08 9.98
N THR A 38 -11.48 -13.53 11.20
CA THR A 38 -12.34 -12.41 11.60
C THR A 38 -11.93 -11.10 10.93
N ALA A 39 -10.63 -10.81 10.79
CA ALA A 39 -10.14 -9.64 10.06
C ALA A 39 -10.54 -9.67 8.58
N LEU A 40 -10.50 -10.85 7.96
CA LEU A 40 -11.04 -11.06 6.61
C LEU A 40 -12.54 -10.73 6.52
N ALA A 41 -13.33 -11.13 7.53
CA ALA A 41 -14.76 -10.82 7.63
C ALA A 41 -15.04 -9.31 7.73
N ALA A 42 -14.31 -8.62 8.61
CA ALA A 42 -14.46 -7.20 8.88
C ALA A 42 -14.15 -6.33 7.64
N SER A 43 -13.12 -6.69 6.87
CA SER A 43 -12.75 -5.95 5.64
C SER A 43 -13.89 -5.84 4.62
N ARG A 44 -14.85 -6.78 4.62
CA ARG A 44 -16.00 -6.76 3.69
C ARG A 44 -17.06 -5.73 4.06
N HIS A 45 -17.17 -5.38 5.35
CA HIS A 45 -18.09 -4.32 5.79
C HIS A 45 -17.53 -2.93 5.46
N GLU A 46 -16.22 -2.73 5.61
CA GLU A 46 -15.52 -1.50 5.22
C GLU A 46 -15.53 -1.26 3.69
N GLN A 47 -15.56 -2.33 2.89
CA GLN A 47 -15.63 -2.27 1.41
C GLN A 47 -16.86 -1.53 0.85
N ARG A 48 -17.91 -1.32 1.63
CA ARG A 48 -19.16 -0.68 1.17
C ARG A 48 -19.13 0.85 1.21
N GLU A 49 -18.15 1.45 1.89
CA GLU A 49 -18.13 2.89 2.22
C GLU A 49 -16.91 3.64 1.65
N LEU A 50 -15.97 2.95 1.00
CA LEU A 50 -14.79 3.58 0.37
C LEU A 50 -15.13 4.12 -1.03
N PRO A 51 -14.68 5.34 -1.40
CA PRO A 51 -14.79 5.82 -2.77
C PRO A 51 -14.02 4.91 -3.73
N SER A 52 -14.61 4.64 -4.91
CA SER A 52 -13.97 3.84 -5.95
C SER A 52 -12.63 4.46 -6.36
N SER A 53 -11.60 3.64 -6.57
CA SER A 53 -10.33 4.09 -7.14
C SER A 53 -10.57 4.93 -8.40
N PRO A 54 -9.90 6.09 -8.59
CA PRO A 54 -10.02 6.86 -9.82
C PRO A 54 -9.55 6.08 -11.06
N PHE A 55 -8.85 4.96 -10.85
CA PHE A 55 -8.41 4.01 -11.87
C PHE A 55 -9.28 2.75 -11.92
N ASP A 56 -10.57 2.85 -11.60
CA ASP A 56 -11.50 1.74 -11.79
C ASP A 56 -11.70 1.43 -13.28
N VAL A 57 -11.54 0.16 -13.63
CA VAL A 57 -11.65 -0.36 -15.00
C VAL A 57 -13.10 -0.57 -15.44
N MET A 58 -14.07 -0.38 -14.55
CA MET A 58 -15.50 -0.47 -14.86
C MET A 58 -15.96 0.49 -15.96
N GLY A 59 -15.21 1.57 -16.23
CA GLY A 59 -15.49 2.49 -17.33
C GLY A 59 -15.54 1.81 -18.70
N ILE A 60 -14.76 0.74 -18.90
CA ILE A 60 -14.79 -0.09 -20.14
C ILE A 60 -16.17 -0.74 -20.35
N MET A 61 -16.90 -1.05 -19.28
CA MET A 61 -18.23 -1.68 -19.32
C MET A 61 -19.36 -0.68 -19.03
N SER A 62 -19.04 0.59 -18.78
CA SER A 62 -20.00 1.62 -18.39
C SER A 62 -20.55 2.36 -19.62
N PHE A 63 -21.64 3.11 -19.43
CA PHE A 63 -22.21 3.91 -20.52
C PHE A 63 -21.22 5.01 -20.94
N PRO A 64 -20.84 5.11 -22.22
CA PRO A 64 -19.83 6.05 -22.67
C PRO A 64 -20.36 7.48 -22.75
N CYS A 65 -19.42 8.43 -22.85
CA CYS A 65 -19.72 9.84 -22.98
C CYS A 65 -19.58 10.24 -24.46
N TYR A 66 -20.58 9.91 -25.27
CA TYR A 66 -20.57 10.15 -26.73
C TYR A 66 -20.45 11.63 -27.14
N THR A 67 -20.48 12.57 -26.19
CA THR A 67 -20.29 14.00 -26.46
C THR A 67 -18.82 14.36 -26.71
N GLN A 68 -17.87 13.53 -26.28
CA GLN A 68 -16.44 13.74 -26.50
C GLN A 68 -15.91 12.72 -27.51
N GLN A 69 -15.25 13.19 -28.57
CA GLN A 69 -14.64 12.31 -29.56
C GLN A 69 -13.39 11.62 -28.98
N PRO A 70 -13.15 10.33 -29.28
CA PRO A 70 -11.96 9.62 -28.81
C PRO A 70 -10.64 10.32 -29.16
N SER A 71 -10.56 11.05 -30.28
CA SER A 71 -9.38 11.81 -30.69
C SER A 71 -9.04 12.99 -29.78
N ALA A 72 -10.01 13.52 -29.02
CA ALA A 72 -9.79 14.66 -28.12
C ALA A 72 -8.84 14.32 -26.95
N PHE A 73 -8.69 13.03 -26.63
CA PHE A 73 -7.79 12.57 -25.58
C PHE A 73 -6.36 12.41 -26.05
N HIS A 74 -6.07 12.55 -27.36
CA HIS A 74 -4.73 12.32 -27.90
C HIS A 74 -3.76 13.40 -27.40
N PRO A 75 -2.56 13.02 -26.90
CA PRO A 75 -1.56 14.00 -26.47
C PRO A 75 -0.99 14.76 -27.68
N GLY A 76 -0.24 15.84 -27.43
CA GLY A 76 0.48 16.54 -28.50
C GLY A 76 1.49 15.62 -29.21
N LYS A 77 1.78 15.88 -30.50
CA LYS A 77 2.64 15.00 -31.32
C LYS A 77 4.00 14.69 -30.66
N ALA A 78 4.67 15.70 -30.09
CA ALA A 78 5.96 15.52 -29.42
C ALA A 78 5.86 14.55 -28.23
N ALA A 79 4.87 14.75 -27.34
CA ALA A 79 4.63 13.88 -26.20
C ALA A 79 4.26 12.45 -26.63
N ALA A 80 3.47 12.30 -27.70
CA ALA A 80 3.09 10.99 -28.22
C ALA A 80 4.29 10.18 -28.74
N VAL A 81 5.22 10.83 -29.46
CA VAL A 81 6.46 10.21 -29.94
C VAL A 81 7.36 9.81 -28.77
N GLU A 82 7.48 10.67 -27.77
CA GLU A 82 8.26 10.38 -26.57
C GLU A 82 7.66 9.18 -25.80
N LEU A 83 6.35 9.13 -25.63
CA LEU A 83 5.66 8.02 -24.98
C LEU A 83 5.82 6.69 -25.72
N TRP A 84 5.84 6.70 -27.06
CA TRP A 84 6.16 5.51 -27.86
C TRP A 84 7.58 5.01 -27.57
N ASN A 85 8.57 5.91 -27.55
CA ASN A 85 9.95 5.55 -27.24
C ASN A 85 10.10 5.02 -25.80
N ILE A 86 9.41 5.62 -24.83
CA ILE A 86 9.39 5.14 -23.45
C ILE A 86 8.79 3.74 -23.39
N TYR A 87 7.68 3.48 -24.09
CA TYR A 87 7.08 2.14 -24.14
C TYR A 87 8.07 1.08 -24.63
N LEU A 88 8.78 1.34 -25.73
CA LEU A 88 9.75 0.40 -26.29
C LEU A 88 10.91 0.11 -25.32
N ASN A 89 11.37 1.10 -24.57
CA ASN A 89 12.57 0.97 -23.72
C ASN A 89 12.27 0.54 -22.27
N HIS A 90 11.09 0.86 -21.74
CA HIS A 90 10.75 0.65 -20.33
C HIS A 90 9.69 -0.43 -20.11
N VAL A 91 8.87 -0.71 -21.13
CA VAL A 91 7.61 -1.46 -20.97
C VAL A 91 7.61 -2.77 -21.72
N GLU A 92 7.92 -2.76 -23.02
CA GLU A 92 7.65 -3.86 -23.96
C GLU A 92 8.19 -5.21 -23.46
N ILE A 93 9.38 -5.23 -22.86
CA ILE A 93 10.05 -6.46 -22.45
C ILE A 93 9.54 -6.99 -21.11
N ILE A 94 9.05 -6.15 -20.19
CA ILE A 94 8.72 -6.59 -18.82
C ILE A 94 7.22 -6.65 -18.51
N LEU A 95 6.38 -5.90 -19.23
CA LEU A 95 4.93 -5.86 -19.01
C LEU A 95 4.23 -7.22 -19.27
N GLY A 96 4.89 -8.14 -19.98
CA GLY A 96 4.43 -9.49 -20.29
C GLY A 96 5.11 -10.03 -21.55
N LEU A 97 4.46 -10.97 -22.26
CA LEU A 97 4.95 -11.38 -23.58
C LEU A 97 5.01 -10.20 -24.55
N LYS A 98 5.89 -10.28 -25.54
CA LYS A 98 6.00 -9.30 -26.64
C LYS A 98 4.71 -9.24 -27.47
N LEU A 99 3.83 -8.31 -27.09
CA LEU A 99 2.54 -8.08 -27.72
C LEU A 99 2.62 -7.23 -28.99
N THR A 100 3.76 -6.57 -29.22
CA THR A 100 4.06 -5.70 -30.35
C THR A 100 4.87 -6.40 -31.44
N HIS A 101 4.63 -6.00 -32.67
CA HIS A 101 5.46 -6.21 -33.83
C HIS A 101 5.93 -4.84 -34.32
N ILE A 102 7.12 -4.44 -33.86
CA ILE A 102 7.61 -3.05 -33.97
C ILE A 102 7.48 -2.51 -35.40
N PRO A 103 7.93 -3.21 -36.47
CA PRO A 103 7.88 -2.65 -37.82
C PRO A 103 6.47 -2.27 -38.31
N THR A 104 5.44 -3.05 -37.96
CA THR A 104 4.07 -2.75 -38.39
C THR A 104 3.36 -1.81 -37.45
N ASP A 105 3.62 -1.92 -36.15
CA ASP A 105 2.95 -1.11 -35.15
C ASP A 105 3.52 0.31 -35.10
N GLU A 106 4.81 0.49 -35.42
CA GLU A 106 5.42 1.82 -35.53
C GLU A 106 4.73 2.66 -36.62
N VAL A 107 4.49 2.08 -37.80
CA VAL A 107 3.72 2.74 -38.87
C VAL A 107 2.32 3.10 -38.39
N ARG A 108 1.65 2.20 -37.65
CA ARG A 108 0.31 2.46 -37.09
C ARG A 108 0.35 3.62 -36.09
N VAL A 109 1.31 3.63 -35.16
CA VAL A 109 1.45 4.65 -34.12
C VAL A 109 1.73 6.00 -34.76
N TYR A 110 2.73 6.11 -35.65
CA TYR A 110 3.04 7.40 -36.29
C TYR A 110 1.90 7.91 -37.19
N SER A 111 1.19 7.02 -37.88
CA SER A 111 0.01 7.40 -38.67
C SER A 111 -1.11 7.95 -37.79
N THR A 112 -1.30 7.36 -36.60
CA THR A 112 -2.30 7.82 -35.61
C THR A 112 -1.87 9.12 -34.95
N ILE A 113 -0.57 9.31 -34.69
CA ILE A 113 -0.01 10.57 -34.18
C ILE A 113 -0.19 11.71 -35.19
N ASP A 114 -0.03 11.42 -36.48
CA ASP A 114 -0.12 12.44 -37.50
C ASP A 114 -1.54 12.98 -37.67
N ASP A 115 -2.53 12.08 -37.71
CA ASP A 115 -3.95 12.40 -37.81
C ASP A 115 -4.81 11.51 -36.88
N PRO A 116 -4.96 11.89 -35.59
CA PRO A 116 -5.77 11.12 -34.64
C PRO A 116 -7.28 11.26 -34.90
N VAL A 117 -7.72 12.22 -35.73
CA VAL A 117 -9.15 12.46 -35.99
C VAL A 117 -9.72 11.43 -36.96
N THR A 118 -8.93 11.05 -37.98
CA THR A 118 -9.35 10.06 -38.99
C THR A 118 -8.88 8.64 -38.68
N ALA A 119 -8.00 8.48 -37.68
CA ALA A 119 -7.50 7.18 -37.24
C ALA A 119 -8.63 6.20 -36.86
N LYS A 120 -8.38 4.90 -37.09
CA LYS A 120 -9.31 3.86 -36.66
C LYS A 120 -9.39 3.84 -35.13
N LEU A 121 -10.58 3.56 -34.61
CA LEU A 121 -10.83 3.52 -33.17
C LEU A 121 -9.96 2.48 -32.45
N ASP A 122 -9.71 1.33 -33.07
CA ASP A 122 -8.80 0.32 -32.51
C ASP A 122 -7.33 0.78 -32.47
N ASP A 123 -6.91 1.57 -33.46
CA ASP A 123 -5.55 2.13 -33.51
C ASP A 123 -5.38 3.23 -32.45
N LEU A 124 -6.41 4.04 -32.21
CA LEU A 124 -6.48 4.98 -31.08
C LEU A 124 -6.42 4.25 -29.74
N ALA A 125 -7.24 3.20 -29.54
CA ALA A 125 -7.23 2.40 -28.32
C ALA A 125 -5.84 1.78 -28.07
N PHE A 126 -5.20 1.29 -29.13
CA PHE A 126 -3.83 0.76 -29.07
C PHE A 126 -2.82 1.84 -28.64
N CYS A 127 -2.86 3.02 -29.27
CA CYS A 127 -1.98 4.13 -28.91
C CYS A 127 -2.20 4.59 -27.46
N TYR A 128 -3.45 4.75 -27.02
CA TYR A 128 -3.72 5.11 -25.63
C TYR A 128 -3.26 4.05 -24.62
N SER A 129 -3.34 2.77 -24.96
CA SER A 129 -2.83 1.69 -24.11
C SER A 129 -1.31 1.71 -24.00
N VAL A 130 -0.62 2.00 -25.10
CA VAL A 130 0.83 2.24 -25.14
C VAL A 130 1.21 3.46 -24.30
N TYR A 131 0.54 4.60 -24.49
CA TYR A 131 0.79 5.83 -23.75
C TYR A 131 0.53 5.67 -22.25
N PHE A 132 -0.56 4.98 -21.89
CA PHE A 132 -0.87 4.66 -20.50
C PHE A 132 0.24 3.80 -19.88
N ALA A 133 0.66 2.73 -20.56
CA ALA A 133 1.71 1.85 -20.04
C ALA A 133 3.07 2.56 -19.93
N ALA A 134 3.41 3.42 -20.90
CA ALA A 134 4.60 4.27 -20.84
C ALA A 134 4.54 5.23 -19.64
N ALA A 135 3.42 5.94 -19.46
CA ALA A 135 3.24 6.86 -18.35
C ALA A 135 3.32 6.15 -16.98
N VAL A 136 2.78 4.93 -16.86
CA VAL A 136 2.90 4.09 -15.65
C VAL A 136 4.37 3.77 -15.32
N SER A 137 5.22 3.60 -16.34
CA SER A 137 6.63 3.22 -16.15
C SER A 137 7.54 4.34 -15.65
N LEU A 138 7.09 5.60 -15.75
CA LEU A 138 7.88 6.76 -15.34
C LEU A 138 7.82 6.98 -13.83
N ASP A 139 8.91 7.47 -13.25
CA ASP A 139 8.90 7.96 -11.87
C ASP A 139 8.21 9.33 -11.78
N ASP A 140 7.63 9.63 -10.61
CA ASP A 140 6.86 10.87 -10.38
C ASP A 140 7.73 12.14 -10.47
N SER A 141 9.07 11.99 -10.46
CA SER A 141 10.05 13.06 -10.68
C SER A 141 10.29 13.39 -12.16
N THR A 142 9.73 12.64 -13.10
CA THR A 142 9.97 12.83 -14.55
C THR A 142 9.15 14.01 -15.08
N VAL A 143 9.81 14.99 -15.71
CA VAL A 143 9.21 16.27 -16.14
C VAL A 143 8.34 16.17 -17.42
N LEU A 144 7.94 14.96 -17.83
CA LEU A 144 7.10 14.78 -19.02
C LEU A 144 5.66 15.29 -18.81
N PHE A 145 5.17 15.22 -17.57
CA PHE A 145 3.81 15.60 -17.20
C PHE A 145 3.81 16.61 -16.07
N LEU A 146 2.92 17.61 -16.13
CA LEU A 146 2.66 18.51 -15.00
C LEU A 146 1.94 17.77 -13.85
N ASP A 147 0.98 16.91 -14.21
CA ASP A 147 0.35 15.96 -13.30
C ASP A 147 0.16 14.62 -14.01
N LYS A 148 0.95 13.63 -13.59
CA LYS A 148 0.91 12.25 -14.10
C LYS A 148 -0.45 11.58 -13.86
N THR A 149 -1.13 11.87 -12.74
CA THR A 149 -2.41 11.25 -12.40
C THR A 149 -3.48 11.67 -13.39
N THR A 150 -3.56 12.97 -13.70
CA THR A 150 -4.47 13.52 -14.71
C THR A 150 -4.21 12.92 -16.10
N GLU A 151 -2.95 12.79 -16.52
CA GLU A 151 -2.64 12.21 -17.85
C GLU A 151 -2.95 10.71 -17.92
N LEU A 152 -2.70 9.94 -16.86
CA LEU A 152 -3.13 8.55 -16.78
C LEU A 152 -4.66 8.41 -16.88
N GLN A 153 -5.42 9.28 -16.21
CA GLN A 153 -6.88 9.31 -16.33
C GLN A 153 -7.32 9.68 -17.75
N ARG A 154 -6.66 10.65 -18.37
CA ARG A 154 -6.92 11.05 -19.76
C ARG A 154 -6.72 9.89 -20.73
N PHE A 155 -5.61 9.17 -20.65
CA PHE A 155 -5.37 8.01 -21.53
C PHE A 155 -6.35 6.88 -21.27
N LYS A 156 -6.66 6.59 -20.00
CA LYS A 156 -7.71 5.64 -19.62
C LYS A 156 -9.05 5.99 -20.26
N MET A 157 -9.49 7.25 -20.15
CA MET A 157 -10.72 7.73 -20.78
C MET A 157 -10.65 7.59 -22.30
N GLY A 158 -9.50 7.88 -22.91
CA GLY A 158 -9.28 7.67 -24.35
C GLY A 158 -9.50 6.22 -24.78
N ILE A 159 -8.99 5.23 -24.03
CA ILE A 159 -9.21 3.79 -24.27
C ILE A 159 -10.70 3.46 -24.17
N GLU A 160 -11.35 3.91 -23.10
CA GLU A 160 -12.77 3.65 -22.83
C GLU A 160 -13.68 4.23 -23.93
N GLN A 161 -13.46 5.48 -24.35
CA GLN A 161 -14.23 6.07 -25.44
C GLN A 161 -13.94 5.38 -26.78
N ALA A 162 -12.69 5.01 -27.06
CA ALA A 162 -12.34 4.31 -28.31
C ALA A 162 -13.04 2.94 -28.42
N PHE A 163 -13.04 2.13 -27.35
CA PHE A 163 -13.75 0.85 -27.34
C PHE A 163 -15.26 1.00 -27.42
N ALA A 164 -15.82 2.01 -26.75
CA ALA A 164 -17.26 2.23 -26.75
C ALA A 164 -17.76 2.72 -28.12
N HIS A 165 -17.09 3.70 -28.73
CA HIS A 165 -17.41 4.14 -30.08
C HIS A 165 -17.16 3.05 -31.13
N GLY A 166 -16.19 2.17 -30.89
CA GLY A 166 -15.85 1.06 -31.77
C GLY A 166 -16.75 -0.16 -31.63
N ASP A 167 -17.66 -0.16 -30.65
CA ASP A 167 -18.52 -1.29 -30.31
C ASP A 167 -17.70 -2.59 -30.09
N PHE A 168 -16.55 -2.46 -29.43
CA PHE A 168 -15.49 -3.46 -29.41
C PHE A 168 -15.97 -4.84 -28.95
N PHE A 169 -16.85 -4.92 -27.95
CA PHE A 169 -17.31 -6.21 -27.44
C PHE A 169 -18.24 -6.96 -28.40
N ASN A 170 -18.95 -6.24 -29.28
CA ASN A 170 -19.76 -6.85 -30.33
C ASN A 170 -18.94 -7.05 -31.62
N ARG A 171 -17.89 -6.25 -31.83
CA ARG A 171 -17.03 -6.28 -33.02
C ARG A 171 -15.54 -6.29 -32.65
N PRO A 172 -15.08 -7.36 -31.97
CA PRO A 172 -13.71 -7.38 -31.51
C PRO A 172 -12.73 -7.46 -32.69
N THR A 173 -11.58 -6.82 -32.55
CA THR A 173 -10.48 -6.93 -33.49
C THR A 173 -9.21 -7.37 -32.78
N LEU A 174 -8.25 -7.90 -33.54
CA LEU A 174 -6.96 -8.30 -32.98
C LEU A 174 -6.23 -7.10 -32.38
N THR A 175 -6.29 -5.92 -33.02
CA THR A 175 -5.68 -4.68 -32.52
C THR A 175 -6.34 -4.22 -31.22
N GLY A 176 -7.67 -4.17 -31.16
CA GLY A 176 -8.39 -3.79 -29.94
C GLY A 176 -8.13 -4.77 -28.78
N LEU A 177 -8.03 -6.08 -29.07
CA LEU A 177 -7.68 -7.07 -28.05
C LEU A 177 -6.25 -6.91 -27.54
N ARG A 178 -5.29 -6.59 -28.42
CA ARG A 178 -3.91 -6.26 -28.03
C ARG A 178 -3.84 -5.00 -27.17
N ALA A 179 -4.59 -3.96 -27.53
CA ALA A 179 -4.72 -2.74 -26.75
C ALA A 179 -5.22 -3.05 -25.33
N LEU A 180 -6.32 -3.80 -25.22
CA LEU A 180 -6.89 -4.19 -23.93
C LEU A 180 -5.90 -5.03 -23.08
N ALA A 181 -5.16 -5.96 -23.71
CA ALA A 181 -4.14 -6.76 -23.02
C ALA A 181 -2.97 -5.91 -22.47
N ILE A 182 -2.50 -4.90 -23.23
CA ILE A 182 -1.48 -3.95 -22.78
C ILE A 182 -2.02 -3.13 -21.59
N TYR A 183 -3.22 -2.56 -21.74
CA TYR A 183 -3.84 -1.72 -20.70
C TYR A 183 -4.05 -2.49 -19.39
N LEU A 184 -4.64 -3.68 -19.44
CA LEU A 184 -4.85 -4.51 -18.24
C LEU A 184 -3.53 -4.95 -17.60
N SER A 185 -2.44 -4.99 -18.37
CA SER A 185 -1.12 -5.26 -17.83
C SER A 185 -0.55 -4.10 -17.04
N ALA A 186 -0.73 -2.86 -17.52
CA ALA A 186 -0.20 -1.66 -16.89
C ALA A 186 -1.06 -1.14 -15.72
N ILE A 187 -2.39 -1.20 -15.85
CA ILE A 187 -3.32 -0.68 -14.82
C ILE A 187 -3.15 -1.35 -13.46
N ARG A 188 -2.57 -2.56 -13.42
CA ARG A 188 -2.26 -3.30 -12.18
C ARG A 188 -1.32 -2.56 -11.23
N VAL A 189 -0.55 -1.57 -11.70
CA VAL A 189 0.24 -0.73 -10.80
C VAL A 189 -0.65 0.12 -9.89
N HIS A 190 -1.80 0.58 -10.40
CA HIS A 190 -2.71 1.49 -9.70
C HIS A 190 -3.99 0.82 -9.20
N ASN A 191 -4.40 -0.31 -9.79
CA ASN A 191 -5.60 -1.05 -9.42
C ASN A 191 -5.36 -2.57 -9.52
N ARG A 192 -5.29 -3.24 -8.38
CA ARG A 192 -5.17 -4.71 -8.25
C ARG A 192 -6.49 -5.34 -7.82
N GLY A 193 -7.61 -4.66 -8.02
CA GLY A 193 -8.94 -5.11 -7.63
C GLY A 193 -9.45 -6.29 -8.46
N LYS A 194 -10.50 -6.97 -7.96
CA LYS A 194 -11.14 -8.13 -8.60
C LYS A 194 -11.64 -7.83 -10.02
N SER A 195 -11.96 -6.58 -10.33
CA SER A 195 -12.42 -6.15 -11.66
C SER A 195 -11.37 -6.42 -12.75
N VAL A 196 -10.07 -6.29 -12.46
CA VAL A 196 -9.00 -6.61 -13.44
C VAL A 196 -8.97 -8.10 -13.76
N TRP A 197 -9.13 -8.98 -12.76
CA TRP A 197 -9.20 -10.43 -13.00
C TRP A 197 -10.46 -10.82 -13.80
N ILE A 198 -11.61 -10.25 -13.46
CA ILE A 198 -12.86 -10.46 -14.22
C ILE A 198 -12.69 -10.02 -15.68
N LEU A 199 -12.04 -8.88 -15.92
CA LEU A 199 -11.76 -8.41 -17.28
C LEU A 199 -10.75 -9.30 -18.03
N ASN A 200 -9.80 -9.96 -17.35
CA ASN A 200 -8.97 -10.99 -18.01
C ASN A 200 -9.81 -12.18 -18.48
N GLY A 201 -10.79 -12.61 -17.68
CA GLY A 201 -11.77 -13.61 -18.11
C GLY A 201 -12.56 -13.16 -19.35
N LEU A 202 -12.97 -11.89 -19.40
CA LEU A 202 -13.60 -11.30 -20.58
C LEU A 202 -12.67 -11.29 -21.80
N VAL A 203 -11.40 -10.91 -21.62
CA VAL A 203 -10.36 -10.95 -22.65
C VAL A 203 -10.17 -12.35 -23.20
N ILE A 204 -10.20 -13.40 -22.37
CA ILE A 204 -10.19 -14.79 -22.83
C ILE A 204 -11.40 -15.08 -23.72
N ARG A 205 -12.61 -14.64 -23.34
CA ARG A 205 -13.82 -14.85 -24.15
C ARG A 205 -13.75 -14.10 -25.48
N VAL A 206 -13.22 -12.89 -25.50
CA VAL A 206 -12.98 -12.13 -26.73
C VAL A 206 -11.91 -12.81 -27.61
N ALA A 207 -10.83 -13.31 -27.01
CA ALA A 207 -9.82 -14.09 -27.73
C ALA A 207 -10.42 -15.38 -28.33
N GLN A 208 -11.31 -16.04 -27.58
CA GLN A 208 -12.04 -17.22 -28.05
C GLN A 208 -12.97 -16.89 -29.22
N SER A 209 -13.72 -15.78 -29.16
CA SER A 209 -14.59 -15.37 -30.27
C SER A 209 -13.81 -15.01 -31.54
N LEU A 210 -12.57 -14.52 -31.40
CA LEU A 210 -11.63 -14.30 -32.50
C LEU A 210 -10.89 -15.56 -32.96
N GLY A 211 -11.09 -16.70 -32.29
CA GLY A 211 -10.48 -17.99 -32.65
C GLY A 211 -9.04 -18.19 -32.19
N LEU A 212 -8.52 -17.38 -31.26
CA LEU A 212 -7.11 -17.46 -30.82
C LEU A 212 -6.76 -18.74 -30.07
N TYR A 213 -7.76 -19.45 -29.53
CA TYR A 213 -7.58 -20.74 -28.86
C TYR A 213 -7.23 -21.90 -29.81
N LYS A 214 -7.23 -21.65 -31.13
CA LYS A 214 -6.77 -22.58 -32.17
C LYS A 214 -5.57 -21.96 -32.87
N ASP A 215 -4.56 -22.78 -33.17
CA ASP A 215 -3.38 -22.30 -33.92
C ASP A 215 -3.81 -21.75 -35.29
N GLY A 216 -3.31 -20.57 -35.66
CA GLY A 216 -3.71 -19.89 -36.90
C GLY A 216 -3.48 -20.72 -38.17
N ILE A 217 -2.47 -21.61 -38.16
CA ILE A 217 -2.22 -22.54 -39.28
C ILE A 217 -3.43 -23.46 -39.49
N ARG A 218 -4.07 -23.94 -38.42
CA ARG A 218 -5.26 -24.80 -38.52
C ARG A 218 -6.49 -24.04 -39.05
N LEU A 219 -6.46 -22.71 -38.96
CA LEU A 219 -7.50 -21.81 -39.48
C LEU A 219 -7.20 -21.33 -40.91
N GLY A 220 -6.09 -21.77 -41.51
CA GLY A 220 -5.67 -21.31 -42.84
C GLY A 220 -5.19 -19.86 -42.87
N LEU A 221 -4.78 -19.30 -41.73
CA LEU A 221 -4.27 -17.93 -41.66
C LEU A 221 -2.81 -17.86 -42.12
N PRO A 222 -2.37 -16.71 -42.69
CA PRO A 222 -0.98 -16.50 -43.07
C PRO A 222 -0.01 -16.73 -41.90
N PRO A 223 1.24 -17.14 -42.16
CA PRO A 223 2.25 -17.36 -41.13
C PRO A 223 2.45 -16.18 -40.18
N PHE A 224 2.54 -14.96 -40.73
CA PHE A 224 2.67 -13.72 -39.96
C PHE A 224 1.54 -13.55 -38.94
N GLU A 225 0.29 -13.67 -39.38
CA GLU A 225 -0.88 -13.52 -38.52
C GLU A 225 -0.97 -14.65 -37.49
N SER A 226 -0.62 -15.87 -37.90
CA SER A 226 -0.57 -17.03 -37.00
C SER A 226 0.41 -16.79 -35.86
N GLU A 227 1.59 -16.22 -36.14
CA GLU A 227 2.59 -15.94 -35.13
C GLU A 227 2.16 -14.83 -34.16
N LEU A 228 1.59 -13.72 -34.65
CA LEU A 228 1.06 -12.67 -33.77
C LEU A 228 -0.09 -13.17 -32.89
N ARG A 229 -0.94 -14.04 -33.42
CA ARG A 229 -2.02 -14.69 -32.64
C ARG A 229 -1.46 -15.61 -31.55
N ARG A 230 -0.39 -16.37 -31.81
CA ARG A 230 0.29 -17.17 -30.77
C ARG A 230 0.81 -16.29 -29.64
N ARG A 231 1.53 -15.20 -29.99
CA ARG A 231 2.06 -14.25 -29.00
C ARG A 231 0.95 -13.69 -28.11
N LEU A 232 -0.17 -13.27 -28.70
CA LEU A 232 -1.30 -12.74 -27.94
C LEU A 232 -2.01 -13.81 -27.09
N TRP A 233 -2.26 -15.00 -27.65
CA TRP A 233 -2.94 -16.07 -26.93
C TRP A 233 -2.18 -16.50 -25.67
N TRP A 234 -0.88 -16.78 -25.82
CA TRP A 234 -0.03 -17.19 -24.69
C TRP A 234 0.09 -16.10 -23.63
N HIS A 235 0.02 -14.83 -24.02
CA HIS A 235 0.05 -13.70 -23.08
C HIS A 235 -1.19 -13.72 -22.21
N ILE A 236 -2.37 -13.83 -22.84
CA ILE A 236 -3.67 -13.79 -22.18
C ILE A 236 -3.78 -14.93 -21.16
N ILE A 237 -3.49 -16.17 -21.56
CA ILE A 237 -3.66 -17.32 -20.65
C ILE A 237 -2.61 -17.36 -19.52
N THR A 238 -1.38 -16.91 -19.77
CA THR A 238 -0.35 -16.82 -18.71
C THR A 238 -0.69 -15.74 -17.69
N ARG A 239 -1.38 -14.68 -18.12
CA ARG A 239 -1.78 -13.56 -17.25
C ARG A 239 -3.00 -13.86 -16.39
N ASP A 240 -3.93 -14.66 -16.88
CA ASP A 240 -5.14 -15.03 -16.15
C ASP A 240 -4.80 -15.80 -14.88
N SER A 241 -3.96 -16.85 -15.01
CA SER A 241 -3.49 -17.65 -13.87
C SER A 241 -2.77 -16.80 -12.82
N ARG A 242 -1.98 -15.82 -13.25
CA ARG A 242 -1.27 -14.88 -12.37
C ARG A 242 -2.19 -13.88 -11.67
N SER A 243 -3.37 -13.61 -12.21
CA SER A 243 -4.32 -12.65 -11.62
C SER A 243 -5.18 -13.30 -10.54
N GLY A 244 -5.43 -14.61 -10.65
CA GLY A 244 -6.03 -15.42 -9.57
C GLY A 244 -5.15 -15.46 -8.30
N GLU A 245 -3.82 -15.47 -8.48
CA GLU A 245 -2.87 -15.47 -7.36
C GLU A 245 -3.10 -14.30 -6.39
N ASP A 246 -3.45 -13.11 -6.86
CA ASP A 246 -3.66 -11.93 -5.99
C ASP A 246 -4.86 -12.11 -5.03
N PHE A 247 -5.77 -13.03 -5.34
CA PHE A 247 -6.99 -13.29 -4.56
C PHE A 247 -6.95 -14.59 -3.75
N GLY A 248 -5.83 -15.32 -3.78
CA GLY A 248 -5.76 -16.64 -3.15
C GLY A 248 -6.65 -17.67 -3.84
N LEU A 249 -6.85 -17.48 -5.14
CA LEU A 249 -7.52 -18.40 -6.02
C LEU A 249 -6.47 -19.18 -6.82
N GLU A 250 -6.58 -20.50 -6.80
CA GLU A 250 -5.93 -21.34 -7.81
C GLU A 250 -6.65 -21.15 -9.14
N ASP A 251 -5.90 -21.20 -10.25
CA ASP A 251 -6.51 -21.08 -11.58
C ASP A 251 -7.42 -22.30 -11.82
N PRO A 252 -8.74 -22.10 -11.97
CA PRO A 252 -9.67 -23.20 -12.18
C PRO A 252 -9.59 -23.78 -13.60
N ASN A 253 -8.88 -23.13 -14.51
CA ASN A 253 -8.81 -23.51 -15.91
C ASN A 253 -7.47 -24.18 -16.24
N ASP A 254 -7.50 -25.41 -16.77
CA ASP A 254 -6.29 -26.10 -17.23
C ASP A 254 -5.83 -25.62 -18.63
N LEU A 255 -6.12 -24.36 -19.01
CA LEU A 255 -5.92 -23.86 -20.38
C LEU A 255 -4.45 -23.83 -20.79
N LEU A 256 -3.53 -23.61 -19.85
CA LEU A 256 -2.10 -23.51 -20.11
C LEU A 256 -1.49 -24.89 -20.46
N LEU A 257 -2.01 -26.00 -19.91
CA LEU A 257 -1.64 -27.38 -20.30
C LEU A 257 -2.47 -27.95 -21.45
N THR A 258 -3.74 -27.57 -21.57
CA THR A 258 -4.67 -28.13 -22.57
C THR A 258 -4.72 -27.36 -23.88
N SER A 259 -4.03 -26.21 -23.99
CA SER A 259 -4.02 -25.43 -25.22
C SER A 259 -3.34 -26.16 -26.39
N ASP A 260 -4.05 -26.19 -27.51
CA ASP A 260 -3.60 -26.71 -28.80
C ASP A 260 -2.76 -25.72 -29.64
N VAL A 261 -2.53 -24.51 -29.12
CA VAL A 261 -1.81 -23.43 -29.82
C VAL A 261 -0.31 -23.68 -29.69
N LYS A 262 0.45 -23.57 -30.80
CA LYS A 262 1.91 -23.76 -30.74
C LYS A 262 2.55 -22.62 -29.93
N LEU A 263 3.72 -22.88 -29.36
CA LEU A 263 4.52 -21.83 -28.74
C LEU A 263 4.93 -20.78 -29.79
N PRO A 264 5.05 -19.50 -29.41
CA PRO A 264 5.66 -18.49 -30.28
C PRO A 264 7.10 -18.88 -30.63
N LEU A 265 7.60 -18.40 -31.76
CA LEU A 265 8.98 -18.66 -32.19
C LEU A 265 9.97 -17.72 -31.49
N ASN A 266 11.19 -18.20 -31.21
CA ASN A 266 12.30 -17.35 -30.74
C ASN A 266 12.93 -16.60 -31.92
N ILE A 267 12.32 -15.49 -32.35
CA ILE A 267 12.73 -14.70 -33.52
C ILE A 267 12.61 -13.19 -33.24
N ASN A 268 13.31 -12.37 -34.03
CA ASN A 268 13.18 -10.91 -33.95
C ASN A 268 12.03 -10.42 -34.83
N ASP A 269 11.45 -9.26 -34.49
CA ASP A 269 10.37 -8.69 -35.31
C ASP A 269 10.84 -8.32 -36.73
N ALA A 270 12.10 -7.94 -36.90
CA ALA A 270 12.65 -7.67 -38.22
C ALA A 270 12.63 -8.89 -39.16
N ASP A 271 12.50 -10.10 -38.61
CA ASP A 271 12.39 -11.35 -39.37
C ASP A 271 10.94 -11.66 -39.81
N LEU A 272 9.96 -10.87 -39.36
CA LEU A 272 8.53 -11.04 -39.64
C LEU A 272 8.01 -9.91 -40.53
N PHE A 273 7.20 -10.25 -41.53
CA PHE A 273 6.56 -9.27 -42.40
C PHE A 273 5.20 -9.74 -42.91
N PRO A 274 4.24 -8.84 -43.13
CA PRO A 274 2.94 -9.18 -43.73
C PRO A 274 3.12 -9.81 -45.12
N GLY A 275 2.37 -10.87 -45.40
CA GLY A 275 2.40 -11.56 -46.69
C GLY A 275 3.49 -12.62 -46.87
N MET A 276 4.28 -12.92 -45.83
CA MET A 276 5.25 -14.02 -45.87
C MET A 276 4.57 -15.39 -46.06
N GLU A 277 5.21 -16.29 -46.82
CA GLU A 277 4.69 -17.63 -47.12
C GLU A 277 5.12 -18.69 -46.09
N GLU A 278 6.30 -18.52 -45.48
CA GLU A 278 6.86 -19.44 -44.49
C GLU A 278 7.45 -18.68 -43.30
N LEU A 279 7.43 -19.29 -42.11
CA LEU A 279 8.08 -18.72 -40.92
C LEU A 279 9.59 -18.90 -40.97
N PRO A 280 10.37 -17.92 -40.48
CA PRO A 280 11.82 -18.07 -40.35
C PRO A 280 12.17 -19.17 -39.35
N ALA A 281 13.39 -19.69 -39.47
CA ALA A 281 13.93 -20.64 -38.51
C ALA A 281 14.11 -20.00 -37.13
N GLU A 282 13.87 -20.77 -36.07
CA GLU A 282 14.10 -20.31 -34.70
C GLU A 282 15.59 -20.03 -34.44
N ARG A 283 15.87 -18.95 -33.72
CA ARG A 283 17.22 -18.59 -33.29
C ARG A 283 17.56 -19.28 -31.97
N THR A 284 18.84 -19.62 -31.79
CA THR A 284 19.38 -20.15 -30.51
C THR A 284 19.88 -19.05 -29.58
N GLU A 285 20.15 -17.87 -30.12
CA GLU A 285 20.56 -16.67 -29.37
C GLU A 285 19.37 -15.98 -28.68
N TRP A 286 19.68 -15.03 -27.81
CA TRP A 286 18.67 -14.18 -27.18
C TRP A 286 17.99 -13.32 -28.24
N THR A 287 16.65 -13.27 -28.17
CA THR A 287 15.82 -12.35 -28.94
C THR A 287 14.85 -11.64 -27.99
N SER A 288 14.15 -10.62 -28.49
CA SER A 288 13.06 -9.99 -27.73
C SER A 288 11.94 -10.96 -27.29
N MET A 289 11.84 -12.14 -27.90
CA MET A 289 10.91 -13.21 -27.48
C MET A 289 11.43 -14.07 -26.33
N THR A 290 12.73 -14.03 -26.00
CA THR A 290 13.33 -14.96 -25.03
C THR A 290 12.70 -14.86 -23.64
N PHE A 291 12.50 -13.64 -23.11
CA PHE A 291 11.81 -13.45 -21.82
C PHE A 291 10.37 -13.96 -21.85
N SER A 292 9.68 -13.76 -22.98
CA SER A 292 8.32 -14.24 -23.20
C SER A 292 8.23 -15.76 -23.11
N LEU A 293 9.15 -16.45 -23.79
CA LEU A 293 9.19 -17.92 -23.80
C LEU A 293 9.54 -18.50 -22.43
N ILE A 294 10.45 -17.86 -21.69
CA ILE A 294 10.78 -18.23 -20.31
C ILE A 294 9.54 -18.13 -19.41
N ASN A 295 8.77 -17.05 -19.52
CA ASN A 295 7.53 -16.90 -18.75
C ASN A 295 6.49 -17.98 -19.07
N ILE A 296 6.35 -18.37 -20.35
CA ILE A 296 5.46 -19.47 -20.73
C ILE A 296 5.97 -20.80 -20.15
N ASP A 297 7.27 -21.08 -20.25
CA ASP A 297 7.88 -22.31 -19.71
C ASP A 297 7.67 -22.40 -18.18
N LEU A 298 7.82 -21.30 -17.45
CA LEU A 298 7.58 -21.20 -16.00
C LEU A 298 6.10 -21.36 -15.64
N ALA A 299 5.19 -20.74 -16.40
CA ALA A 299 3.75 -20.85 -16.18
C ALA A 299 3.28 -22.31 -16.35
N LYS A 300 3.73 -22.97 -17.43
CA LYS A 300 3.46 -24.40 -17.67
C LYS A 300 4.08 -25.29 -16.59
N ALA A 301 5.28 -24.97 -16.10
CA ALA A 301 5.88 -25.72 -15.01
C ALA A 301 5.08 -25.57 -13.71
N THR A 302 4.59 -24.37 -13.41
CA THR A 302 3.73 -24.10 -12.23
C THR A 302 2.45 -24.92 -12.29
N GLU A 303 1.76 -24.94 -13.43
CA GLU A 303 0.52 -25.70 -13.58
C GLU A 303 0.76 -27.22 -13.61
N LYS A 304 1.86 -27.69 -14.22
CA LYS A 304 2.28 -29.09 -14.09
C LYS A 304 2.40 -29.44 -12.62
N LEU A 305 3.18 -28.67 -11.85
CA LEU A 305 3.45 -28.86 -10.42
C LEU A 305 2.17 -28.88 -9.57
N ARG A 306 1.15 -28.10 -9.95
CA ARG A 306 -0.18 -28.11 -9.33
C ARG A 306 -0.99 -29.37 -9.66
N THR A 307 -1.03 -29.77 -10.94
CA THR A 307 -1.87 -30.87 -11.47
C THR A 307 -1.27 -32.28 -11.30
N GLY A 308 -0.04 -32.39 -10.82
CA GLY A 308 0.68 -33.66 -10.61
C GLY A 308 -0.10 -34.68 -9.77
N ASN A 309 -0.49 -35.77 -10.43
CA ASN A 309 -1.44 -36.79 -9.96
C ASN A 309 -1.00 -37.63 -8.73
N ALA A 310 -1.98 -38.23 -8.04
CA ALA A 310 -1.88 -38.92 -6.75
C ALA A 310 -1.25 -40.33 -6.80
N SER A 311 -0.21 -40.58 -5.99
CA SER A 311 0.04 -41.80 -5.18
C SER A 311 1.41 -41.69 -4.50
N ALA A 312 1.50 -42.14 -3.23
CA ALA A 312 2.69 -42.18 -2.35
C ALA A 312 3.55 -40.89 -2.26
N SER A 313 3.71 -40.36 -1.04
CA SER A 313 4.46 -39.13 -0.71
C SER A 313 5.85 -38.99 -1.37
N LYS A 314 6.57 -40.11 -1.54
CA LYS A 314 7.91 -40.16 -2.14
C LYS A 314 7.91 -39.91 -3.67
N LEU A 315 6.96 -40.49 -4.40
CA LEU A 315 6.83 -40.32 -5.86
C LEU A 315 6.51 -38.87 -6.24
N ARG A 316 5.80 -38.15 -5.36
CA ARG A 316 5.47 -36.72 -5.53
C ARG A 316 6.71 -35.81 -5.47
N LYS A 317 7.69 -36.11 -4.60
CA LYS A 317 8.93 -35.31 -4.46
C LYS A 317 9.85 -35.48 -5.67
N GLU A 318 10.09 -36.71 -6.09
CA GLU A 318 10.93 -37.03 -7.26
C GLU A 318 10.34 -36.42 -8.56
N TRP A 319 9.01 -36.48 -8.70
CA TRP A 319 8.34 -35.84 -9.83
C TRP A 319 8.47 -34.32 -9.80
N ARG A 320 8.34 -33.68 -8.63
CA ARG A 320 8.54 -32.23 -8.48
C ARG A 320 9.95 -31.82 -8.89
N GLU A 321 10.96 -32.52 -8.37
CA GLU A 321 12.37 -32.31 -8.72
C GLU A 321 12.62 -32.49 -10.21
N LYS A 322 11.98 -33.47 -10.85
CA LYS A 322 12.04 -33.68 -12.30
C LYS A 322 11.48 -32.49 -13.08
N VAL A 323 10.28 -32.01 -12.75
CA VAL A 323 9.65 -30.86 -13.43
C VAL A 323 10.49 -29.59 -13.24
N PHE A 324 10.98 -29.36 -12.01
CA PHE A 324 11.85 -28.23 -11.71
C PHE A 324 13.17 -28.29 -12.50
N LYS A 325 13.81 -29.47 -12.57
CA LYS A 325 15.02 -29.67 -13.36
C LYS A 325 14.79 -29.47 -14.86
N GLU A 326 13.64 -29.90 -15.39
CA GLU A 326 13.25 -29.69 -16.79
C GLU A 326 13.19 -28.19 -17.11
N VAL A 327 12.47 -27.40 -16.30
CA VAL A 327 12.34 -25.95 -16.54
C VAL A 327 13.66 -25.21 -16.35
N CYS A 328 14.48 -25.58 -15.36
CA CYS A 328 15.84 -25.04 -15.17
C CYS A 328 16.73 -25.31 -16.38
N THR A 329 16.63 -26.50 -16.99
CA THR A 329 17.43 -26.85 -18.17
C THR A 329 17.00 -26.02 -19.39
N LYS A 330 15.69 -25.90 -19.62
CA LYS A 330 15.15 -25.10 -20.74
C LYS A 330 15.49 -23.63 -20.62
N THR A 331 15.28 -23.04 -19.44
CA THR A 331 15.56 -21.61 -19.19
C THR A 331 17.04 -21.31 -19.28
N ARG A 332 17.92 -22.18 -18.76
CA ARG A 332 19.37 -22.04 -18.92
C ARG A 332 19.80 -22.09 -20.39
N ALA A 333 19.27 -23.02 -21.19
CA ALA A 333 19.58 -23.09 -22.62
C ALA A 333 19.18 -21.81 -23.36
N ARG A 334 18.05 -21.18 -22.98
CA ARG A 334 17.61 -19.89 -23.55
C ARG A 334 18.50 -18.70 -23.14
N LEU A 335 19.22 -18.81 -22.04
CA LEU A 335 20.08 -17.74 -21.50
C LEU A 335 21.57 -17.94 -21.79
N GLU A 336 21.98 -19.06 -22.41
CA GLU A 336 23.38 -19.45 -22.61
C GLU A 336 24.22 -18.37 -23.32
N ASN A 337 23.59 -17.61 -24.23
CA ASN A 337 24.22 -16.54 -25.00
C ASN A 337 23.78 -15.13 -24.58
N CYS A 338 23.22 -14.95 -23.38
CA CYS A 338 22.85 -13.63 -22.88
C CYS A 338 24.08 -12.78 -22.53
N ASN A 339 24.13 -11.57 -23.07
CA ASN A 339 25.11 -10.55 -22.74
C ASN A 339 24.63 -9.73 -21.52
N PRO A 340 25.30 -9.84 -20.36
CA PRO A 340 24.89 -9.13 -19.15
C PRO A 340 25.11 -7.61 -19.24
N VAL A 341 25.76 -7.06 -20.26
CA VAL A 341 25.94 -5.61 -20.43
C VAL A 341 24.70 -4.95 -21.02
N THR A 342 23.90 -5.67 -21.79
CA THR A 342 22.68 -5.11 -22.42
C THR A 342 21.53 -5.09 -21.39
N PRO A 343 20.90 -3.93 -21.09
CA PRO A 343 19.88 -3.81 -20.04
C PRO A 343 18.75 -4.84 -20.14
N HIS A 344 18.22 -5.05 -21.35
CA HIS A 344 17.15 -6.01 -21.61
C HIS A 344 17.54 -7.47 -21.35
N GLN A 345 18.76 -7.87 -21.72
CA GLN A 345 19.25 -9.23 -21.51
C GLN A 345 19.62 -9.46 -20.05
N ARG A 346 20.24 -8.46 -19.42
CA ARG A 346 20.48 -8.41 -17.97
C ARG A 346 19.18 -8.59 -17.20
N LEU A 347 18.16 -7.81 -17.51
CA LEU A 347 16.83 -7.91 -16.91
C LEU A 347 16.24 -9.31 -17.07
N THR A 348 16.31 -9.87 -18.29
CA THR A 348 15.85 -11.24 -18.59
C THR A 348 16.52 -12.24 -17.64
N ALA A 349 17.84 -12.19 -17.49
CA ALA A 349 18.60 -13.09 -16.62
C ALA A 349 18.21 -12.94 -15.14
N HIS A 350 18.18 -11.70 -14.63
CA HIS A 350 17.80 -11.42 -13.23
C HIS A 350 16.37 -11.88 -12.92
N CYS A 351 15.39 -11.56 -13.77
CA CYS A 351 14.02 -11.98 -13.58
C CYS A 351 13.89 -13.51 -13.67
N THR A 352 14.64 -14.18 -14.55
CA THR A 352 14.60 -15.64 -14.67
C THR A 352 15.10 -16.33 -13.40
N ASP A 353 16.26 -15.90 -12.88
CA ASP A 353 16.81 -16.44 -11.64
C ASP A 353 15.84 -16.23 -10.46
N PHE A 354 15.30 -15.02 -10.32
CA PHE A 354 14.28 -14.70 -9.32
C PHE A 354 13.04 -15.60 -9.43
N LEU A 355 12.47 -15.75 -10.63
CA LEU A 355 11.26 -16.55 -10.84
C LEU A 355 11.50 -18.04 -10.60
N LEU A 356 12.69 -18.57 -10.93
CA LEU A 356 13.06 -19.97 -10.64
C LEU A 356 13.19 -20.22 -9.13
N ARG A 357 13.87 -19.33 -8.40
CA ARG A 357 13.98 -19.42 -6.92
C ARG A 357 12.61 -19.35 -6.27
N LYS A 358 11.75 -18.45 -6.74
CA LYS A 358 10.35 -18.36 -6.27
C LYS A 358 9.57 -19.64 -6.56
N LEU A 359 9.66 -20.17 -7.78
CA LEU A 359 8.95 -21.39 -8.18
C LEU A 359 9.37 -22.56 -7.29
N ASP A 360 10.68 -22.73 -7.05
CA ASP A 360 11.20 -23.76 -6.15
C ASP A 360 10.65 -23.57 -4.74
N PHE A 361 10.83 -22.38 -4.17
CA PHE A 361 10.39 -22.07 -2.81
C PHE A 361 8.89 -22.36 -2.61
N VAL A 362 8.02 -21.75 -3.42
CA VAL A 362 6.56 -21.83 -3.24
C VAL A 362 6.07 -23.27 -3.39
N THR A 363 6.53 -23.97 -4.42
CA THR A 363 6.07 -25.35 -4.66
C THR A 363 6.63 -26.33 -3.64
N ASN A 364 7.81 -26.07 -3.08
CA ASN A 364 8.34 -26.86 -1.96
C ASN A 364 7.52 -26.65 -0.68
N GLN A 365 7.15 -25.40 -0.37
CA GLN A 365 6.28 -25.11 0.78
C GLN A 365 4.91 -25.75 0.64
N GLN A 366 4.27 -25.62 -0.52
CA GLN A 366 2.98 -26.26 -0.80
C GLN A 366 3.07 -27.79 -0.69
N TRP A 367 4.16 -28.38 -1.18
CA TRP A 367 4.42 -29.81 -1.01
C TRP A 367 4.53 -30.18 0.47
N LEU A 368 5.34 -29.49 1.27
CA LEU A 368 5.51 -29.75 2.71
C LEU A 368 4.17 -29.69 3.46
N ILE A 369 3.35 -28.68 3.18
CA ILE A 369 2.01 -28.49 3.78
C ILE A 369 1.07 -29.63 3.36
N SER A 370 1.17 -30.13 2.13
CA SER A 370 0.35 -31.24 1.64
C SER A 370 0.68 -32.59 2.28
N GLN A 371 1.86 -32.76 2.89
CA GLN A 371 2.32 -34.03 3.46
C GLN A 371 2.01 -34.17 4.96
N ASN A 372 2.07 -33.10 5.75
CA ASN A 372 1.98 -33.16 7.22
C ASN A 372 0.98 -32.13 7.77
N ARG A 373 -0.03 -32.61 8.53
CA ARG A 373 -1.05 -31.75 9.14
C ARG A 373 -0.65 -31.18 10.51
N GLU A 374 0.32 -31.79 11.18
CA GLU A 374 0.80 -31.39 12.50
C GLU A 374 2.32 -31.21 12.48
N VAL A 375 2.81 -30.25 13.26
CA VAL A 375 4.21 -29.81 13.44
C VAL A 375 4.64 -28.65 12.54
N ASN A 376 4.30 -27.43 12.97
CA ASN A 376 4.84 -26.16 12.48
C ASN A 376 6.39 -26.13 12.42
N ASP A 377 7.07 -26.98 13.20
CA ASP A 377 8.54 -27.06 13.21
C ASP A 377 9.18 -27.63 11.94
N TYR A 378 8.44 -28.36 11.10
CA TYR A 378 9.00 -28.89 9.86
C TYR A 378 8.96 -27.87 8.70
N ILE A 379 8.00 -26.94 8.74
CA ILE A 379 7.75 -25.93 7.71
C ILE A 379 8.49 -24.62 8.05
N LEU A 380 8.43 -24.20 9.32
CA LEU A 380 9.05 -22.96 9.80
C LEU A 380 10.47 -23.23 10.33
N LYS A 381 11.40 -23.46 9.40
CA LYS A 381 12.84 -23.59 9.68
C LYS A 381 13.58 -22.30 9.36
N GLU A 382 14.66 -22.06 10.09
CA GLU A 382 15.49 -20.88 9.89
C GLU A 382 16.16 -20.86 8.50
N GLU A 383 16.58 -22.01 7.99
CA GLU A 383 17.08 -22.18 6.61
C GLU A 383 16.04 -21.74 5.55
N THR A 384 14.78 -22.11 5.75
CA THR A 384 13.68 -21.75 4.85
C THR A 384 13.36 -20.25 4.95
N LEU A 385 13.47 -19.66 6.15
CA LEU A 385 13.36 -18.21 6.34
C LEU A 385 14.46 -17.49 5.56
N VAL A 386 15.72 -17.93 5.65
CA VAL A 386 16.83 -17.34 4.90
C VAL A 386 16.56 -17.39 3.39
N ALA A 387 16.14 -18.55 2.87
CA ALA A 387 15.79 -18.67 1.45
C ALA A 387 14.63 -17.74 1.03
N ALA A 388 13.64 -17.54 1.90
CA ALA A 388 12.56 -16.58 1.67
C ALA A 388 13.08 -15.13 1.64
N LEU A 389 13.98 -14.77 2.56
CA LEU A 389 14.59 -13.44 2.63
C LEU A 389 15.49 -13.17 1.43
N ASP A 390 16.30 -14.14 0.98
CA ASP A 390 17.12 -14.01 -0.22
C ASP A 390 16.28 -13.71 -1.47
N ILE A 391 15.09 -14.31 -1.58
CA ILE A 391 14.14 -14.04 -2.69
C ILE A 391 13.58 -12.61 -2.59
N LEU A 392 13.20 -12.17 -1.39
CA LEU A 392 12.67 -10.82 -1.19
C LEU A 392 13.75 -9.75 -1.38
N GLU A 393 14.98 -10.00 -0.94
CA GLU A 393 16.10 -9.06 -0.97
C GLU A 393 16.73 -8.93 -2.35
N ALA A 394 16.90 -10.04 -3.08
CA ALA A 394 17.38 -10.01 -4.47
C ALA A 394 16.48 -9.16 -5.38
N ARG A 395 15.26 -8.90 -4.95
CA ARG A 395 14.28 -8.03 -5.60
C ARG A 395 14.32 -6.59 -5.07
N THR A 396 14.65 -6.37 -3.80
CA THR A 396 14.84 -5.02 -3.22
C THR A 396 16.19 -4.40 -3.50
N ALA A 397 17.18 -5.17 -3.98
CA ALA A 397 18.47 -4.69 -4.49
C ALA A 397 18.29 -3.91 -5.82
N GLY A 398 17.51 -2.83 -5.76
CA GLY A 398 17.24 -1.89 -6.84
C GLY A 398 18.39 -0.93 -7.13
N ASP A 399 19.62 -1.28 -6.74
CA ASP A 399 20.79 -0.43 -6.87
C ASP A 399 21.51 -0.61 -8.21
N ASP A 400 21.03 -1.47 -9.11
CA ASP A 400 21.57 -1.56 -10.47
C ASP A 400 21.03 -0.40 -11.32
N PRO A 401 21.86 0.61 -11.67
CA PRO A 401 21.41 1.78 -12.43
C PRO A 401 20.91 1.41 -13.83
N PHE A 402 21.35 0.28 -14.39
CA PHE A 402 20.91 -0.20 -15.70
C PHE A 402 19.49 -0.77 -15.69
N LEU A 403 18.93 -1.05 -14.51
CA LEU A 403 17.60 -1.64 -14.36
C LEU A 403 16.58 -0.67 -13.72
N ALA A 404 17.00 0.55 -13.35
CA ALA A 404 16.15 1.54 -12.68
C ALA A 404 14.85 1.83 -13.45
N GLN A 405 14.93 1.93 -14.78
CA GLN A 405 13.77 2.14 -15.67
C GLN A 405 12.70 1.03 -15.62
N PHE A 406 13.03 -0.13 -15.05
CA PHE A 406 12.12 -1.27 -14.89
C PHE A 406 11.60 -1.42 -13.46
N ALA A 407 11.94 -0.50 -12.53
CA ALA A 407 11.56 -0.60 -11.12
C ALA A 407 10.04 -0.67 -10.90
N TRP A 408 9.25 -0.03 -11.77
CA TRP A 408 7.80 -0.07 -11.75
C TRP A 408 7.22 -1.49 -11.87
N ALA A 409 7.94 -2.44 -12.49
CA ALA A 409 7.52 -3.84 -12.63
C ALA A 409 7.37 -4.56 -11.28
N LYS A 410 8.06 -4.11 -10.23
CA LYS A 410 7.88 -4.64 -8.86
C LYS A 410 6.43 -4.44 -8.41
N LYS A 411 5.84 -3.28 -8.71
CA LYS A 411 4.44 -2.95 -8.41
C LYS A 411 3.44 -3.72 -9.29
N VAL A 412 3.85 -4.30 -10.41
CA VAL A 412 2.96 -5.17 -11.21
C VAL A 412 2.88 -6.58 -10.61
N HIS A 413 3.95 -7.04 -9.95
CA HIS A 413 4.12 -8.42 -9.52
C HIS A 413 4.42 -8.55 -8.02
N PRO A 414 3.49 -8.24 -7.10
CA PRO A 414 3.70 -8.40 -5.66
C PRO A 414 4.00 -9.86 -5.25
N GLN A 415 4.78 -10.04 -4.18
CA GLN A 415 5.27 -11.35 -3.73
C GLN A 415 4.50 -11.93 -2.54
N TYR A 416 3.18 -11.97 -2.66
CA TYR A 416 2.27 -12.35 -1.57
C TYR A 416 2.65 -13.67 -0.88
N HIS A 417 2.99 -14.73 -1.62
CA HIS A 417 3.31 -16.03 -1.02
C HIS A 417 4.55 -16.00 -0.12
N VAL A 418 5.62 -15.36 -0.56
CA VAL A 418 6.88 -15.29 0.19
C VAL A 418 6.72 -14.34 1.38
N THR A 419 6.07 -13.19 1.19
CA THR A 419 5.72 -12.24 2.26
C THR A 419 4.82 -12.89 3.32
N LEU A 420 3.82 -13.68 2.89
CA LEU A 420 2.93 -14.42 3.77
C LEU A 420 3.70 -15.41 4.65
N TYR A 421 4.62 -16.17 4.05
CA TYR A 421 5.46 -17.11 4.76
C TYR A 421 6.32 -16.42 5.83
N VAL A 422 6.98 -15.30 5.48
CA VAL A 422 7.83 -14.55 6.42
C VAL A 422 6.99 -14.00 7.59
N LEU A 423 5.83 -13.40 7.32
CA LEU A 423 4.94 -12.91 8.38
C LEU A 423 4.38 -14.03 9.26
N TRP A 424 4.06 -15.18 8.67
CA TRP A 424 3.64 -16.36 9.42
C TRP A 424 4.78 -16.87 10.33
N TYR A 425 6.02 -16.93 9.81
CA TYR A 425 7.20 -17.25 10.61
C TYR A 425 7.34 -16.28 11.79
N LEU A 426 7.23 -14.97 11.56
CA LEU A 426 7.32 -13.96 12.63
C LEU A 426 6.20 -14.10 13.68
N CYS A 427 5.02 -14.56 13.29
CA CYS A 427 3.91 -14.82 14.22
C CYS A 427 4.12 -16.08 15.08
N THR A 428 4.86 -17.09 14.59
CA THR A 428 5.02 -18.37 15.28
C THR A 428 6.37 -18.48 15.99
N LYS A 429 7.44 -17.95 15.38
CA LYS A 429 8.82 -17.92 15.88
C LYS A 429 9.33 -16.47 15.90
N PRO A 430 8.83 -15.65 16.83
CA PRO A 430 9.17 -14.22 16.92
C PRO A 430 10.59 -13.95 17.46
N LYS A 431 11.37 -14.99 17.78
CA LYS A 431 12.78 -14.92 18.18
C LYS A 431 13.61 -15.81 17.26
N GLY A 432 14.79 -15.35 16.87
CA GLY A 432 15.71 -16.05 15.97
C GLY A 432 16.76 -15.10 15.41
N SER A 433 17.83 -15.63 14.81
CA SER A 433 18.96 -14.83 14.34
C SER A 433 18.62 -13.94 13.14
N HIS A 434 17.65 -14.37 12.32
CA HIS A 434 17.22 -13.64 11.11
C HIS A 434 15.91 -12.87 11.26
N VAL A 435 15.37 -12.72 12.49
CA VAL A 435 14.10 -12.01 12.72
C VAL A 435 14.19 -10.53 12.37
N GLU A 436 15.28 -9.84 12.72
CA GLU A 436 15.45 -8.42 12.35
C GLU A 436 15.59 -8.24 10.83
N ARG A 437 16.37 -9.12 10.18
CA ARG A 437 16.47 -9.16 8.72
C ARG A 437 15.09 -9.33 8.07
N ALA A 438 14.25 -10.20 8.64
CA ALA A 438 12.87 -10.38 8.20
C ALA A 438 12.00 -9.13 8.36
N TRP A 439 12.12 -8.40 9.48
CA TRP A 439 11.42 -7.13 9.65
C TRP A 439 11.88 -6.07 8.64
N CYS A 440 13.18 -5.92 8.40
CA CYS A 440 13.70 -5.00 7.38
C CYS A 440 13.12 -5.31 5.98
N ALA A 441 13.10 -6.58 5.59
CA ALA A 441 12.53 -7.01 4.32
C ALA A 441 11.02 -6.71 4.23
N ILE A 442 10.25 -7.03 5.27
CA ILE A 442 8.81 -6.75 5.35
C ILE A 442 8.53 -5.24 5.27
N ASP A 443 9.27 -4.42 6.02
CA ASP A 443 9.08 -2.97 6.03
C ASP A 443 9.43 -2.34 4.67
N SER A 444 10.44 -2.86 3.98
CA SER A 444 10.76 -2.43 2.62
C SER A 444 9.61 -2.75 1.65
N ILE A 445 9.08 -3.97 1.68
CA ILE A 445 7.99 -4.41 0.79
C ILE A 445 6.72 -3.60 1.02
N PHE A 446 6.33 -3.37 2.27
CA PHE A 446 5.13 -2.61 2.58
C PHE A 446 5.25 -1.13 2.19
N ARG A 447 6.44 -0.53 2.35
CA ARG A 447 6.70 0.86 1.95
C ARG A 447 6.77 1.06 0.44
N GLN A 448 7.37 0.12 -0.29
CA GLN A 448 7.69 0.31 -1.71
C GLN A 448 6.68 -0.35 -2.66
N GLU A 449 6.18 -1.55 -2.32
CA GLU A 449 5.40 -2.39 -3.25
C GLU A 449 3.91 -2.45 -2.93
N MET A 450 3.54 -2.32 -1.64
CA MET A 450 2.16 -2.45 -1.17
C MET A 450 1.54 -1.13 -0.67
N ALA A 451 2.27 0.00 -0.75
CA ALA A 451 1.80 1.30 -0.24
C ALA A 451 0.44 1.75 -0.80
N PHE A 452 0.14 1.43 -2.07
CA PHE A 452 -1.12 1.80 -2.74
C PHE A 452 -2.24 0.76 -2.62
N ASP A 453 -1.93 -0.49 -2.27
CA ASP A 453 -2.93 -1.55 -2.17
C ASP A 453 -3.93 -1.29 -1.03
N PHE A 454 -3.50 -0.58 0.01
CA PHE A 454 -4.30 -0.31 1.20
C PHE A 454 -5.22 0.90 1.08
N ILE A 455 -5.16 1.64 -0.04
CA ILE A 455 -5.98 2.85 -0.28
C ILE A 455 -7.23 2.51 -1.13
N GLY A 456 -7.36 1.28 -1.65
CA GLY A 456 -8.56 0.90 -2.40
C GLY A 456 -8.62 -0.52 -2.99
N CYS A 457 -7.65 -1.40 -2.73
CA CYS A 457 -7.69 -2.78 -3.24
C CYS A 457 -8.33 -3.74 -2.24
N THR A 458 -9.47 -4.31 -2.62
CA THR A 458 -10.38 -5.13 -1.81
C THR A 458 -10.04 -6.63 -1.78
N GLY A 459 -8.78 -6.98 -2.02
CA GLY A 459 -8.31 -8.37 -2.14
C GLY A 459 -8.14 -9.07 -0.79
N ALA A 460 -8.40 -10.38 -0.73
CA ALA A 460 -8.28 -11.19 0.49
C ALA A 460 -6.83 -11.29 1.00
N LYS A 461 -5.84 -11.40 0.10
CA LYS A 461 -4.42 -11.54 0.47
C LYS A 461 -3.82 -10.30 1.14
N PRO A 462 -3.99 -9.06 0.62
CA PRO A 462 -3.54 -7.86 1.33
C PRO A 462 -4.13 -7.74 2.75
N ALA A 463 -5.41 -8.09 2.93
CA ALA A 463 -6.05 -8.10 4.25
C ALA A 463 -5.42 -9.13 5.19
N VAL A 464 -5.15 -10.36 4.70
CA VAL A 464 -4.43 -11.39 5.49
C VAL A 464 -3.03 -10.93 5.88
N LEU A 465 -2.26 -10.36 4.94
CA LEU A 465 -0.92 -9.85 5.24
C LEU A 465 -0.95 -8.73 6.27
N LYS A 466 -1.91 -7.80 6.16
CA LYS A 466 -2.10 -6.73 7.15
C LYS A 466 -2.40 -7.31 8.53
N ALA A 467 -3.33 -8.25 8.63
CA ALA A 467 -3.69 -8.90 9.89
C ALA A 467 -2.50 -9.65 10.52
N LEU A 468 -1.75 -10.42 9.73
CA LEU A 468 -0.55 -11.11 10.18
C LEU A 468 0.55 -10.15 10.64
N ARG A 469 0.76 -9.06 9.90
CA ARG A 469 1.73 -8.03 10.30
C ARG A 469 1.37 -7.43 11.66
N THR A 470 0.11 -7.01 11.85
CA THR A 470 -0.36 -6.48 13.14
C THR A 470 -0.20 -7.49 14.28
N LYS A 471 -0.48 -8.78 14.00
CA LYS A 471 -0.26 -9.85 14.97
C LYS A 471 1.23 -10.03 15.32
N ALA A 472 2.11 -10.09 14.32
CA ALA A 472 3.55 -10.21 14.50
C ALA A 472 4.12 -9.02 15.29
N GLU A 473 3.68 -7.79 15.00
CA GLU A 473 4.07 -6.57 15.72
C GLU A 473 3.65 -6.63 17.19
N THR A 474 2.44 -7.13 17.47
CA THR A 474 1.95 -7.30 18.85
C THR A 474 2.79 -8.34 19.61
N LEU A 475 3.13 -9.46 18.97
CA LEU A 475 3.96 -10.49 19.57
C LEU A 475 5.39 -10.00 19.84
N ARG A 476 5.98 -9.25 18.92
CA ARG A 476 7.30 -8.61 19.10
C ARG A 476 7.28 -7.69 20.33
N LYS A 477 6.29 -6.79 20.43
CA LYS A 477 6.12 -5.87 21.57
C LYS A 477 5.98 -6.62 22.91
N ASN A 478 5.29 -7.76 22.93
CA ASN A 478 5.10 -8.57 24.15
C ASN A 478 6.37 -9.32 24.60
N LEU A 479 7.29 -9.64 23.69
CA LEU A 479 8.53 -10.38 24.01
C LEU A 479 9.66 -9.47 24.49
N GLU A 480 9.59 -8.18 24.17
CA GLU A 480 10.53 -7.14 24.60
C GLU A 480 10.30 -6.69 26.07
N ALA A 481 9.32 -7.28 26.78
CA ALA A 481 9.02 -7.01 28.20
C ALA A 481 8.94 -8.33 29.00
N PRO A 482 10.04 -8.90 29.57
CA PRO A 482 10.54 -8.52 30.92
C PRO A 482 12.04 -8.86 31.25
N ASN A 483 12.78 -7.94 31.89
CA ASN A 483 13.78 -8.14 32.99
C ASN A 483 14.74 -6.93 33.13
N ALA A 484 14.59 -6.11 34.18
CA ALA A 484 15.62 -5.14 34.60
C ALA A 484 15.63 -4.95 36.13
N ARG A 485 16.59 -5.59 36.80
CA ARG A 485 17.19 -5.12 38.06
C ARG A 485 18.70 -5.34 37.97
N THR A 486 19.43 -4.29 38.36
CA THR A 486 20.90 -4.14 38.57
C THR A 486 21.77 -4.16 37.30
N GLY A 487 22.63 -3.19 36.96
CA GLY A 487 23.03 -1.91 37.56
C GLY A 487 24.42 -1.46 37.04
N CYS A 488 24.60 -0.14 36.85
CA CYS A 488 25.84 0.67 36.79
C CYS A 488 26.73 0.80 35.53
N ASN A 489 26.60 1.97 34.86
CA ASN A 489 27.60 3.02 34.48
C ASN A 489 28.98 2.69 33.83
N LEU A 490 29.25 3.25 32.63
CA LEU A 490 30.07 4.47 32.36
C LEU A 490 30.22 4.76 30.82
N ASP A 491 30.29 6.05 30.47
CA ASP A 491 30.32 6.72 29.13
C ASP A 491 31.69 6.60 28.33
N PRO A 492 31.97 7.38 27.25
CA PRO A 492 31.40 7.38 25.88
C PRO A 492 32.45 7.32 24.72
N ALA A 493 31.96 7.00 23.51
CA ALA A 493 32.37 7.44 22.15
C ALA A 493 33.79 7.19 21.59
N THR A 494 33.85 6.59 20.38
CA THR A 494 34.28 7.29 19.14
C THR A 494 33.94 6.47 17.88
N SER A 495 33.36 7.16 16.88
CA SER A 495 33.29 6.79 15.46
C SER A 495 34.70 6.60 14.88
N THR A 496 34.97 5.89 13.78
CA THR A 496 34.78 6.27 12.35
C THR A 496 35.56 5.18 11.57
N GLU A 497 35.06 4.48 10.54
CA GLU A 497 35.17 4.80 9.10
C GLU A 497 34.73 3.54 8.31
N LEU A 498 33.79 3.68 7.37
CA LEU A 498 33.47 2.66 6.36
C LEU A 498 34.19 3.03 5.06
N GLY A 499 35.26 2.30 4.75
CA GLY A 499 35.91 2.32 3.45
C GLY A 499 35.21 1.42 2.45
N HIS A 500 35.01 1.93 1.23
CA HIS A 500 34.55 1.23 0.04
C HIS A 500 35.23 -0.14 -0.18
N ILE A 501 34.46 -1.16 -0.59
CA ILE A 501 35.00 -2.40 -1.15
C ILE A 501 34.22 -2.76 -2.42
N ASP A 502 34.95 -2.75 -3.54
CA ASP A 502 34.60 -3.36 -4.82
C ASP A 502 34.75 -4.89 -4.76
N ASN A 503 33.84 -5.59 -5.47
CA ASN A 503 33.93 -6.97 -5.98
C ASN A 503 33.17 -8.11 -5.20
N PRO A 504 32.05 -8.66 -5.72
CA PRO A 504 31.13 -9.54 -4.97
C PRO A 504 31.43 -11.06 -4.91
N LEU A 505 32.67 -11.54 -5.08
CA LEU A 505 32.92 -12.99 -5.27
C LEU A 505 33.85 -13.71 -4.28
N LYS A 506 34.06 -13.20 -3.06
CA LYS A 506 34.76 -13.95 -2.00
C LYS A 506 34.18 -13.70 -0.62
N PHE A 507 33.20 -14.51 -0.22
CA PHE A 507 32.80 -14.63 1.19
C PHE A 507 32.27 -16.05 1.46
N ILE A 508 33.14 -17.05 1.28
CA ILE A 508 32.98 -18.36 1.93
C ILE A 508 34.28 -18.57 2.69
N GLU A 509 34.14 -18.82 4.00
CA GLU A 509 35.15 -19.18 5.01
C GLU A 509 35.49 -18.10 6.04
N GLY A 510 35.02 -18.36 7.28
CA GLY A 510 35.57 -17.84 8.52
C GLY A 510 34.77 -16.71 9.16
N PHE A 511 34.01 -16.99 10.22
CA PHE A 511 34.47 -16.80 11.60
C PHE A 511 33.32 -16.96 12.61
N ASN A 512 33.63 -17.69 13.68
CA ASN A 512 32.88 -17.80 14.93
C ASN A 512 32.63 -16.43 15.56
N PHE A 513 31.47 -16.25 16.19
CA PHE A 513 31.22 -15.19 17.17
C PHE A 513 30.66 -15.83 18.45
N ASP A 514 31.55 -15.98 19.42
CA ASP A 514 31.18 -15.92 20.84
C ASP A 514 31.41 -14.47 21.29
N ASP A 515 30.57 -14.04 22.24
CA ASP A 515 30.56 -12.81 23.04
C ASP A 515 29.65 -11.63 22.64
N GLU A 516 28.87 -11.24 23.66
CA GLU A 516 28.13 -9.99 23.90
C GLU A 516 26.64 -9.89 23.47
N LEU A 517 25.82 -10.65 24.19
CA LEU A 517 24.54 -10.18 24.74
C LEU A 517 24.81 -9.27 25.95
N GLU A 518 24.36 -8.01 25.93
CA GLU A 518 23.46 -7.44 26.95
C GLU A 518 23.16 -5.92 26.78
N SER A 519 21.87 -5.59 26.97
CA SER A 519 21.30 -4.30 27.41
C SER A 519 20.95 -3.18 26.41
N VAL A 520 19.74 -3.21 25.83
CA VAL A 520 18.87 -2.00 25.68
C VAL A 520 17.38 -2.40 25.69
N SER A 521 16.80 -2.61 26.87
CA SER A 521 15.35 -2.51 27.09
C SER A 521 15.10 -1.52 28.23
N ASP A 522 13.95 -0.85 28.19
CA ASP A 522 13.44 0.22 29.08
C ASP A 522 13.93 1.66 28.85
N ARG A 523 13.17 2.42 28.04
CA ARG A 523 12.87 3.85 28.31
C ARG A 523 11.45 4.22 27.88
N LYS A 524 10.50 4.22 28.83
CA LYS A 524 9.25 5.00 28.70
C LYS A 524 9.61 6.48 28.54
N LYS A 525 9.16 7.11 27.46
CA LYS A 525 9.54 8.49 27.05
C LYS A 525 9.02 9.52 28.08
N MET A 526 9.92 10.31 28.67
CA MET A 526 9.53 11.48 29.48
C MET A 526 9.22 12.66 28.54
N ALA A 527 8.02 13.24 28.65
CA ALA A 527 7.58 14.37 27.83
C ALA A 527 7.06 15.55 28.69
N THR A 528 7.30 16.77 28.24
CA THR A 528 6.67 17.99 28.76
C THR A 528 5.45 18.32 27.91
N ILE A 529 4.26 18.31 28.52
CA ILE A 529 2.95 18.41 27.85
C ILE A 529 2.20 19.62 28.37
N LEU A 530 1.86 20.57 27.50
CA LEU A 530 1.03 21.74 27.82
C LEU A 530 -0.42 21.50 27.40
N VAL A 531 -1.37 21.66 28.33
CA VAL A 531 -2.81 21.60 28.03
C VAL A 531 -3.44 22.97 28.27
N THR A 532 -4.01 23.58 27.23
CA THR A 532 -4.68 24.90 27.35
C THR A 532 -6.09 24.76 27.91
N GLY A 533 -6.54 25.68 28.78
CA GLY A 533 -7.87 25.61 29.40
C GLY A 533 -8.05 24.39 30.33
N ALA A 534 -7.00 24.05 31.09
CA ALA A 534 -6.90 22.80 31.83
C ALA A 534 -7.51 22.81 33.24
N ASN A 535 -8.02 23.95 33.74
CA ASN A 535 -8.54 24.04 35.10
C ASN A 535 -9.90 23.34 35.33
N ARG A 536 -10.63 22.98 34.28
CA ARG A 536 -11.94 22.33 34.37
C ARG A 536 -12.35 21.61 33.07
N GLY A 537 -13.43 20.83 33.13
CA GLY A 537 -14.05 20.23 31.95
C GLY A 537 -13.13 19.23 31.25
N ILE A 538 -13.13 19.23 29.91
CA ILE A 538 -12.34 18.28 29.10
C ILE A 538 -10.84 18.47 29.32
N GLY A 539 -10.34 19.71 29.42
CA GLY A 539 -8.90 19.97 29.67
C GLY A 539 -8.40 19.37 30.98
N TYR A 540 -9.19 19.49 32.05
CA TYR A 540 -8.89 18.86 33.35
C TYR A 540 -8.88 17.34 33.26
N ALA A 541 -9.85 16.76 32.54
CA ALA A 541 -9.94 15.33 32.33
C ALA A 541 -8.78 14.79 31.46
N ILE A 542 -8.33 15.55 30.47
CA ILE A 542 -7.12 15.25 29.68
C ILE A 542 -5.90 15.19 30.60
N VAL A 543 -5.71 16.17 31.48
CA VAL A 543 -4.62 16.17 32.46
C VAL A 543 -4.70 14.94 33.38
N GLN A 544 -5.88 14.62 33.88
CA GLN A 544 -6.12 13.45 34.72
C GLN A 544 -5.77 12.14 34.00
N ALA A 545 -6.21 11.99 32.75
CA ALA A 545 -5.96 10.80 31.95
C ALA A 545 -4.48 10.65 31.61
N ILE A 546 -3.80 11.74 31.22
CA ILE A 546 -2.35 11.77 30.95
C ILE A 546 -1.57 11.43 32.22
N ALA A 547 -1.89 12.02 33.37
CA ALA A 547 -1.18 11.74 34.62
C ALA A 547 -1.29 10.26 35.03
N THR A 548 -2.46 9.66 34.79
CA THR A 548 -2.70 8.25 35.11
C THR A 548 -1.95 7.30 34.16
N ARG A 549 -1.90 7.64 32.87
CA ARG A 549 -1.39 6.74 31.82
C ARG A 549 0.08 6.98 31.46
N LEU A 550 0.55 8.20 31.59
CA LEU A 550 1.91 8.67 31.31
C LEU A 550 2.54 9.31 32.57
N PRO A 551 2.71 8.57 33.67
CA PRO A 551 3.12 9.12 34.97
C PRO A 551 4.55 9.70 34.98
N SER A 552 5.36 9.40 33.96
CA SER A 552 6.72 9.92 33.80
C SER A 552 6.77 11.31 33.15
N SER A 553 5.67 11.78 32.57
CA SER A 553 5.58 13.07 31.88
C SER A 553 5.34 14.22 32.86
N THR A 554 5.82 15.41 32.48
CA THR A 554 5.50 16.67 33.15
C THR A 554 4.32 17.31 32.44
N ILE A 555 3.24 17.57 33.18
CA ILE A 555 1.99 18.09 32.64
C ILE A 555 1.79 19.51 33.14
N VAL A 556 1.83 20.47 32.22
CA VAL A 556 1.69 21.90 32.50
C VAL A 556 0.25 22.32 32.19
N LEU A 557 -0.46 22.82 33.21
CA LEU A 557 -1.81 23.35 33.06
C LEU A 557 -1.75 24.82 32.61
N GLY A 558 -2.16 25.08 31.37
CA GLY A 558 -2.32 26.43 30.83
C GLY A 558 -3.69 27.00 31.21
N CYS A 559 -3.72 27.98 32.10
CA CYS A 559 -4.95 28.56 32.65
C CYS A 559 -4.87 30.08 32.66
N ARG A 560 -5.99 30.77 32.49
CA ARG A 560 -6.04 32.25 32.52
C ARG A 560 -5.66 32.87 33.86
N ARG A 561 -5.79 32.11 34.94
CA ARG A 561 -5.43 32.58 36.28
C ARG A 561 -4.71 31.48 37.05
N LYS A 562 -3.62 31.86 37.71
CA LYS A 562 -2.78 30.97 38.51
C LYS A 562 -3.53 30.25 39.63
N ASP A 563 -4.41 30.95 40.36
CA ASP A 563 -5.23 30.39 41.45
C ASP A 563 -6.00 29.14 41.00
N THR A 564 -6.72 29.24 39.87
CA THR A 564 -7.54 28.13 39.36
C THR A 564 -6.71 26.96 38.84
N ALA A 565 -5.48 27.20 38.38
CA ALA A 565 -4.57 26.12 38.01
C ALA A 565 -4.09 25.35 39.25
N LEU A 566 -3.72 26.07 40.32
CA LEU A 566 -3.29 25.47 41.57
C LEU A 566 -4.41 24.70 42.28
N GLU A 567 -5.65 25.22 42.24
CA GLU A 567 -6.83 24.51 42.74
C GLU A 567 -7.05 23.19 41.98
N ALA A 568 -6.96 23.22 40.64
CA ALA A 568 -7.08 22.02 39.82
C ALA A 568 -5.97 21.00 40.12
N ILE A 569 -4.72 21.44 40.25
CA ILE A 569 -3.59 20.56 40.59
C ILE A 569 -3.80 19.93 41.97
N THR A 570 -4.20 20.73 42.98
CA THR A 570 -4.52 20.23 44.32
C THR A 570 -5.63 19.19 44.27
N SER A 571 -6.70 19.45 43.51
CA SER A 571 -7.82 18.52 43.36
C SER A 571 -7.40 17.18 42.72
N LEU A 572 -6.49 17.19 41.75
CA LEU A 572 -5.94 15.95 41.15
C LEU A 572 -5.14 15.14 42.20
N ILE A 573 -4.28 15.82 42.96
CA ILE A 573 -3.44 15.20 43.99
C ILE A 573 -4.31 14.62 45.12
N ASP A 574 -5.29 15.38 45.61
CA ASP A 574 -6.21 14.95 46.65
C ASP A 574 -7.09 13.77 46.21
N SER A 575 -7.36 13.66 44.90
CA SER A 575 -8.05 12.51 44.30
C SER A 575 -7.14 11.29 44.09
N GLY A 576 -5.90 11.34 44.56
CA GLY A 576 -4.92 10.25 44.47
C GLY A 576 -4.18 10.14 43.13
N ILE A 577 -4.34 11.10 42.22
CA ILE A 577 -3.65 11.12 40.94
C ILE A 577 -2.21 11.58 41.15
N LYS A 578 -1.25 10.74 40.77
CA LYS A 578 0.19 11.02 40.87
C LYS A 578 0.70 11.49 39.53
N GLY A 579 1.42 12.61 39.51
CA GLY A 579 2.02 13.17 38.31
C GLY A 579 2.92 14.36 38.62
N LYS A 580 3.78 14.74 37.67
CA LYS A 580 4.55 15.98 37.75
C LYS A 580 3.69 17.10 37.16
N PHE A 581 3.10 17.93 38.01
CA PHE A 581 2.23 19.01 37.59
C PHE A 581 2.94 20.36 37.64
N GLY A 582 2.89 21.10 36.52
CA GLY A 582 3.26 22.50 36.42
C GLY A 582 2.05 23.36 36.06
N HIS A 583 2.21 24.67 36.07
CA HIS A 583 1.19 25.60 35.57
C HIS A 583 1.84 26.74 34.79
N VAL A 584 1.08 27.31 33.86
CA VAL A 584 1.43 28.56 33.20
C VAL A 584 0.19 29.42 33.05
N GLU A 585 0.34 30.72 33.28
CA GLU A 585 -0.72 31.66 32.96
C GLU A 585 -0.82 31.83 31.44
N LEU A 586 -1.95 31.44 30.86
CA LEU A 586 -2.16 31.46 29.42
C LEU A 586 -3.62 31.80 29.11
N ASP A 587 -3.83 33.02 28.63
CA ASP A 587 -5.03 33.44 27.92
C ASP A 587 -4.78 33.40 26.41
N ILE A 588 -5.46 32.50 25.71
CA ILE A 588 -5.26 32.28 24.28
C ILE A 588 -5.72 33.47 23.42
N GLU A 589 -6.50 34.41 23.98
CA GLU A 589 -6.94 35.62 23.28
C GLU A 589 -6.09 36.87 23.59
N ASN A 590 -4.98 36.70 24.33
CA ASN A 590 -4.11 37.80 24.72
C ASN A 590 -2.66 37.49 24.32
N ASP A 591 -2.19 38.16 23.27
CA ASP A 591 -0.85 37.94 22.70
C ASP A 591 0.28 38.08 23.73
N ALA A 592 0.20 39.08 24.62
CA ALA A 592 1.19 39.26 25.68
C ALA A 592 1.19 38.11 26.69
N SER A 593 0.01 37.52 26.97
CA SER A 593 -0.09 36.31 27.79
C SER A 593 0.54 35.10 27.08
N ILE A 594 0.33 34.95 25.77
CA ILE A 594 0.92 33.86 24.97
C ILE A 594 2.45 33.97 24.95
N GLU A 595 3.00 35.15 24.68
CA GLU A 595 4.45 35.40 24.65
C GLU A 595 5.10 35.17 26.03
N ALA A 596 4.45 35.65 27.10
CA ALA A 596 4.89 35.41 28.46
C ALA A 596 4.88 33.92 28.82
N ALA A 597 3.88 33.17 28.36
CA ALA A 597 3.78 31.73 28.58
C ALA A 597 4.90 30.97 27.86
N VAL A 598 5.18 31.29 26.58
CA VAL A 598 6.31 30.70 25.82
C VAL A 598 7.62 30.96 26.56
N SER A 599 7.87 32.20 26.97
CA SER A 599 9.09 32.60 27.69
C SER A 599 9.22 31.88 29.04
N SER A 600 8.11 31.69 29.76
CA SER A 600 8.11 30.99 31.04
C SER A 600 8.41 29.50 30.86
N LEU A 601 7.77 28.83 29.90
CA LEU A 601 8.02 27.40 29.63
C LEU A 601 9.43 27.16 29.10
N GLU A 602 9.94 28.05 28.25
CA GLU A 602 11.32 27.96 27.77
C GLU A 602 12.32 28.06 28.92
N ARG A 603 12.11 29.00 29.85
CA ARG A 603 12.98 29.17 31.02
C ARG A 603 12.91 27.99 31.99
N GLU A 604 11.72 27.43 32.21
CA GLU A 604 11.49 26.40 33.23
C GLU A 604 11.77 24.98 32.74
N TYR A 605 11.40 24.67 31.49
CA TYR A 605 11.47 23.31 30.94
C TYR A 605 12.42 23.19 29.73
N GLY A 606 12.87 24.30 29.15
CA GLY A 606 13.82 24.32 28.01
C GLY A 606 13.21 23.94 26.65
N LYS A 607 12.19 23.09 26.64
CA LYS A 607 11.47 22.59 25.46
C LYS A 607 10.00 22.30 25.77
N LEU A 608 9.21 22.09 24.72
CA LEU A 608 7.84 21.57 24.80
C LEU A 608 7.75 20.35 23.89
N ASP A 609 7.27 19.22 24.38
CA ASP A 609 7.13 18.02 23.54
C ASP A 609 5.74 17.94 22.90
N VAL A 610 4.70 18.33 23.67
CA VAL A 610 3.31 18.23 23.23
C VAL A 610 2.53 19.49 23.59
N LEU A 611 1.83 20.07 22.62
CA LEU A 611 0.83 21.12 22.84
C LEU A 611 -0.58 20.58 22.59
N ILE A 612 -1.45 20.65 23.61
CA ILE A 612 -2.86 20.27 23.50
C ILE A 612 -3.71 21.54 23.58
N ASN A 613 -4.20 21.97 22.43
CA ASN A 613 -5.09 23.11 22.26
C ASN A 613 -6.53 22.70 22.58
N ASN A 614 -6.89 22.80 23.86
CA ASN A 614 -8.22 22.47 24.38
C ASN A 614 -9.08 23.70 24.68
N ALA A 615 -8.47 24.85 24.99
CA ALA A 615 -9.20 26.05 25.35
C ALA A 615 -10.21 26.45 24.26
N GLY A 616 -11.46 26.67 24.68
CA GLY A 616 -12.54 27.04 23.79
C GLY A 616 -13.70 27.67 24.56
N LYS A 617 -14.23 28.78 24.05
CA LYS A 617 -15.44 29.44 24.54
C LYS A 617 -16.38 29.73 23.38
N VAL A 618 -17.67 29.73 23.67
CA VAL A 618 -18.70 30.15 22.73
C VAL A 618 -19.54 31.18 23.44
N GLU A 619 -19.59 32.38 22.88
CA GLU A 619 -20.49 33.42 23.31
C GLU A 619 -21.84 33.22 22.64
N ARG A 620 -22.92 33.26 23.41
CA ARG A 620 -24.28 33.15 22.87
C ARG A 620 -24.82 34.55 22.66
N ARG A 621 -25.40 34.78 21.49
CA ARG A 621 -26.19 35.98 21.23
C ARG A 621 -27.26 36.16 22.31
N SER A 622 -27.42 37.39 22.76
CA SER A 622 -28.40 37.80 23.77
C SER A 622 -29.71 38.30 23.15
N SER A 623 -29.67 38.65 21.86
CA SER A 623 -30.74 39.24 21.07
C SER A 623 -30.60 38.87 19.58
N ASP A 624 -31.64 39.14 18.79
CA ASP A 624 -31.63 38.97 17.33
C ASP A 624 -31.11 40.23 16.59
N ASN A 625 -30.50 41.20 17.29
CA ASN A 625 -29.89 42.36 16.65
C ASN A 625 -28.65 41.95 15.85
N LEU A 626 -28.52 42.47 14.62
CA LEU A 626 -27.37 42.24 13.74
C LEU A 626 -26.01 42.51 14.41
N ALA A 627 -25.91 43.53 15.27
CA ALA A 627 -24.67 43.84 15.97
C ALA A 627 -24.27 42.74 16.96
N ASP A 628 -25.25 42.19 17.69
CA ASP A 628 -25.04 41.11 18.66
C ASP A 628 -24.74 39.79 17.95
N ILE A 629 -25.45 39.48 16.86
CA ILE A 629 -25.16 38.31 16.00
C ILE A 629 -23.72 38.35 15.50
N ARG A 630 -23.27 39.50 14.98
CA ARG A 630 -21.89 39.68 14.50
C ARG A 630 -20.87 39.57 15.62
N ALA A 631 -21.12 40.20 16.77
CA ALA A 631 -20.22 40.15 17.91
C ALA A 631 -20.05 38.72 18.45
N ALA A 632 -21.15 37.98 18.63
CA ALA A 632 -21.12 36.58 19.07
C ALA A 632 -20.37 35.68 18.06
N SER A 633 -20.60 35.87 16.76
CA SER A 633 -19.91 35.11 15.69
C SER A 633 -18.41 35.37 15.70
N ASN A 634 -18.00 36.65 15.72
CA ASN A 634 -16.58 37.04 15.74
C ASN A 634 -15.88 36.57 17.02
N SER A 635 -16.54 36.65 18.18
CA SER A 635 -16.04 36.12 19.46
C SER A 635 -15.79 34.61 19.37
N CYS A 636 -16.73 33.86 18.76
CA CYS A 636 -16.59 32.43 18.52
C CYS A 636 -15.41 32.10 17.59
N TYR A 637 -15.29 32.78 16.44
CA TYR A 637 -14.22 32.54 15.46
C TYR A 637 -12.85 32.94 16.00
N ASN A 638 -12.76 34.08 16.68
CA ASN A 638 -11.52 34.53 17.31
C ASN A 638 -11.01 33.50 18.32
N ASN A 639 -11.88 33.00 19.20
CA ASN A 639 -11.48 32.07 20.24
C ASN A 639 -11.14 30.68 19.68
N LEU A 640 -11.98 30.13 18.81
CA LEU A 640 -11.88 28.73 18.40
C LEU A 640 -10.92 28.51 17.23
N ILE A 641 -10.69 29.50 16.36
CA ILE A 641 -9.79 29.40 15.22
C ILE A 641 -8.55 30.26 15.45
N THR A 642 -8.70 31.59 15.47
CA THR A 642 -7.58 32.54 15.42
C THR A 642 -6.63 32.35 16.59
N SER A 643 -7.18 32.30 17.81
CA SER A 643 -6.41 32.15 19.05
C SER A 643 -5.62 30.85 19.09
N ASN A 644 -6.23 29.72 18.67
CA ASN A 644 -5.54 28.44 18.60
C ASN A 644 -4.44 28.41 17.53
N ALA A 645 -4.62 29.13 16.41
CA ALA A 645 -3.60 29.30 15.39
C ALA A 645 -2.40 30.11 15.93
N VAL A 646 -2.67 31.24 16.60
CA VAL A 646 -1.64 32.11 17.19
C VAL A 646 -0.84 31.38 18.27
N VAL A 647 -1.51 30.66 19.17
CA VAL A 647 -0.86 29.83 20.20
C VAL A 647 0.05 28.78 19.53
N THR A 648 -0.46 28.05 18.54
CA THR A 648 0.32 27.03 17.84
C THR A 648 1.57 27.60 17.18
N HIS A 649 1.44 28.77 16.53
CA HIS A 649 2.57 29.47 15.94
C HIS A 649 3.60 29.89 16.99
N ALA A 650 3.16 30.52 18.08
CA ALA A 650 4.03 31.04 19.14
C ALA A 650 4.84 29.92 19.82
N PHE A 651 4.21 28.77 20.08
CA PHE A 651 4.87 27.61 20.69
C PHE A 651 5.70 26.78 19.71
N GLY A 652 5.60 27.01 18.39
CA GLY A 652 6.29 26.23 17.36
C GLY A 652 7.82 26.17 17.55
N LYS A 653 8.45 27.29 17.92
CA LYS A 653 9.90 27.32 18.20
C LYS A 653 10.29 26.45 19.40
N LEU A 654 9.46 26.43 20.44
CA LEU A 654 9.72 25.64 21.64
C LEU A 654 9.42 24.15 21.40
N LEU A 655 8.41 23.86 20.57
CA LEU A 655 8.09 22.51 20.09
C LEU A 655 9.26 21.91 19.31
N ARG A 656 9.88 22.65 18.39
CA ARG A 656 11.01 22.14 17.59
C ARG A 656 12.28 21.79 18.38
N LYS A 657 12.34 22.12 19.68
CA LYS A 657 13.39 21.60 20.58
C LYS A 657 13.12 20.17 21.07
N SER A 658 11.91 19.66 20.87
CA SER A 658 11.56 18.27 21.11
C SER A 658 12.03 17.38 19.95
N PRO A 659 12.55 16.16 20.21
CA PRO A 659 12.82 15.18 19.17
C PRO A 659 11.54 14.61 18.52
N ASP A 660 10.37 14.89 19.10
CA ASP A 660 9.08 14.36 18.65
C ASP A 660 7.94 15.38 18.90
N PRO A 661 7.94 16.52 18.21
CA PRO A 661 7.00 17.59 18.50
C PRO A 661 5.60 17.26 18.02
N THR A 662 4.61 17.44 18.91
CA THR A 662 3.22 17.10 18.66
C THR A 662 2.28 18.25 19.02
N VAL A 663 1.26 18.48 18.18
CA VAL A 663 0.15 19.38 18.44
C VAL A 663 -1.17 18.63 18.28
N ILE A 664 -1.99 18.61 19.33
CA ILE A 664 -3.34 18.04 19.32
C ILE A 664 -4.36 19.16 19.52
N MET A 665 -5.28 19.31 18.59
CA MET A 665 -6.36 20.28 18.64
C MET A 665 -7.67 19.60 19.05
N ILE A 666 -8.30 20.06 20.13
CA ILE A 666 -9.60 19.55 20.55
C ILE A 666 -10.68 20.18 19.67
N SER A 667 -11.08 19.44 18.64
CA SER A 667 -12.16 19.77 17.73
C SER A 667 -13.51 19.21 18.23
N SER A 668 -14.40 18.85 17.31
CA SER A 668 -15.71 18.25 17.61
C SER A 668 -16.19 17.51 16.38
N ALA A 669 -16.90 16.39 16.55
CA ALA A 669 -17.59 15.72 15.45
C ALA A 669 -18.49 16.69 14.66
N ARG A 670 -18.98 17.77 15.28
CA ARG A 670 -19.73 18.86 14.64
C ARG A 670 -18.93 19.70 13.64
N GLY A 671 -17.61 19.58 13.63
CA GLY A 671 -16.73 20.14 12.60
C GLY A 671 -16.56 19.23 11.39
N SER A 672 -17.12 18.01 11.40
CA SER A 672 -17.10 17.12 10.25
C SER A 672 -18.10 17.56 9.19
N MET A 673 -17.62 17.92 8.00
CA MET A 673 -18.47 18.21 6.85
C MET A 673 -19.17 16.95 6.36
N GLY A 674 -18.47 15.81 6.33
CA GLY A 674 -19.02 14.52 5.92
C GLY A 674 -20.21 14.11 6.78
N ARG A 675 -20.05 14.07 8.11
CA ARG A 675 -21.14 13.71 9.04
C ARG A 675 -22.32 14.69 8.99
N THR A 676 -22.04 15.97 8.73
CA THR A 676 -23.08 16.99 8.58
C THR A 676 -23.86 16.79 7.29
N ASN A 677 -23.18 16.56 6.16
CA ASN A 677 -23.80 16.31 4.85
C ASN A 677 -24.65 15.03 4.86
N ASN A 678 -24.13 13.98 5.50
CA ASN A 678 -24.81 12.68 5.63
C ASN A 678 -25.94 12.68 6.67
N ARG A 679 -26.17 13.79 7.39
CA ARG A 679 -27.20 13.93 8.44
C ARG A 679 -27.03 12.95 9.61
N GLU A 680 -25.79 12.58 9.91
CA GLU A 680 -25.45 11.68 11.01
C GLU A 680 -25.54 12.37 12.39
N LEU A 681 -25.49 13.70 12.40
CA LEU A 681 -25.51 14.51 13.62
C LEU A 681 -26.87 15.20 13.81
N PRO A 682 -27.38 15.28 15.06
CA PRO A 682 -28.62 15.97 15.33
C PRO A 682 -28.48 17.50 15.14
N PRO A 683 -29.60 18.21 14.85
CA PRO A 683 -29.60 19.67 14.68
C PRO A 683 -28.86 20.38 15.81
N VAL A 684 -28.10 21.41 15.43
CA VAL A 684 -27.28 22.18 16.37
C VAL A 684 -27.99 23.44 16.83
N ALA A 685 -27.80 23.81 18.09
CA ALA A 685 -28.30 25.07 18.63
C ALA A 685 -27.41 26.30 18.31
N ASN A 686 -26.18 26.08 17.83
CA ASN A 686 -25.21 27.12 17.53
C ASN A 686 -24.41 26.73 16.27
N ILE A 687 -24.68 27.44 15.17
CA ILE A 687 -24.07 27.19 13.86
C ILE A 687 -22.61 27.67 13.85
N ASP A 688 -22.31 28.82 14.47
CA ASP A 688 -20.96 29.38 14.52
C ASP A 688 -19.96 28.44 15.17
N TYR A 689 -20.39 27.67 16.18
CA TYR A 689 -19.56 26.64 16.79
C TYR A 689 -19.19 25.53 15.77
N CYS A 690 -20.15 25.05 14.98
CA CYS A 690 -19.87 24.03 13.95
C CYS A 690 -18.92 24.58 12.88
N VAL A 691 -19.19 25.79 12.38
CA VAL A 691 -18.34 26.49 11.40
C VAL A 691 -16.93 26.67 11.97
N SER A 692 -16.82 27.05 13.23
CA SER A 692 -15.53 27.22 13.90
C SER A 692 -14.73 25.92 13.99
N LYS A 693 -15.39 24.81 14.33
CA LYS A 693 -14.73 23.50 14.45
C LYS A 693 -14.37 22.91 13.08
N ALA A 694 -15.15 23.17 12.04
CA ALA A 694 -14.77 22.87 10.66
C ALA A 694 -13.58 23.73 10.21
N GLY A 695 -13.56 25.02 10.55
CA GLY A 695 -12.41 25.90 10.30
C GLY A 695 -11.15 25.45 11.03
N LEU A 696 -11.28 25.00 12.29
CA LEU A 696 -10.16 24.42 13.06
C LEU A 696 -9.65 23.11 12.42
N ASN A 697 -10.55 22.26 11.93
CA ASN A 697 -10.20 21.05 11.18
C ASN A 697 -9.40 21.39 9.91
N MET A 698 -9.85 22.38 9.14
CA MET A 698 -9.17 22.84 7.94
C MET A 698 -7.80 23.46 8.25
N LEU A 699 -7.70 24.21 9.35
CA LEU A 699 -6.43 24.76 9.82
C LEU A 699 -5.40 23.64 10.08
N ILE A 700 -5.80 22.54 10.71
CA ILE A 700 -4.92 21.39 11.00
C ILE A 700 -4.40 20.75 9.72
N LEU A 701 -5.27 20.55 8.73
CA LEU A 701 -4.88 20.02 7.43
C LEU A 701 -3.83 20.90 6.75
N HIS A 702 -4.03 22.21 6.75
CA HIS A 702 -3.06 23.13 6.17
C HIS A 702 -1.76 23.23 6.97
N LEU A 703 -1.81 23.17 8.30
CA LEU A 703 -0.60 23.10 9.14
C LEU A 703 0.19 21.82 8.87
N GLN A 704 -0.47 20.67 8.79
CA GLN A 704 0.20 19.41 8.47
C GLN A 704 0.77 19.42 7.06
N ALA A 705 0.01 19.89 6.06
CA ALA A 705 0.48 20.00 4.70
C ALA A 705 1.69 20.94 4.60
N ALA A 706 1.67 22.09 5.30
CA ALA A 706 2.80 23.00 5.35
C ALA A 706 4.03 22.34 5.99
N GLU A 707 3.86 21.58 7.08
CA GLU A 707 4.97 20.90 7.74
C GLU A 707 5.56 19.77 6.89
N ASN A 708 4.72 19.00 6.17
CA ASN A 708 5.14 17.96 5.23
C ASN A 708 6.04 18.49 4.11
N HIS A 709 5.86 19.74 3.69
CA HIS A 709 6.67 20.41 2.67
C HIS A 709 7.78 21.31 3.25
N SER A 710 7.81 21.52 4.56
CA SER A 710 8.81 22.36 5.21
C SER A 710 10.21 21.74 5.05
N VAL A 711 11.26 22.55 5.17
CA VAL A 711 12.65 22.06 5.30
C VAL A 711 13.10 22.01 6.76
N ASP A 712 12.31 22.57 7.68
CA ASP A 712 12.61 22.58 9.11
C ASP A 712 12.48 21.16 9.68
N GLU A 713 13.46 20.75 10.50
CA GLU A 713 13.43 19.54 11.31
C GLU A 713 13.64 19.91 12.79
N PRO A 714 13.02 19.18 13.74
CA PRO A 714 12.10 18.06 13.55
C PRO A 714 10.68 18.50 13.14
N LYS A 715 10.03 17.69 12.29
CA LYS A 715 8.63 17.89 11.87
C LYS A 715 7.63 17.83 13.03
N ILE A 716 6.75 18.83 13.11
CA ILE A 716 5.61 18.87 14.04
C ILE A 716 4.45 18.02 13.50
N ALA A 717 4.00 17.03 14.27
CA ALA A 717 2.80 16.26 13.94
C ALA A 717 1.53 16.96 14.46
N PHE A 718 0.52 17.12 13.61
CA PHE A 718 -0.76 17.76 13.95
C PHE A 718 -1.92 16.76 13.93
N TRP A 719 -2.75 16.74 14.97
CA TRP A 719 -3.98 15.93 15.01
C TRP A 719 -5.19 16.71 15.49
N ALA A 720 -6.37 16.34 15.00
CA ALA A 720 -7.65 16.78 15.53
C ALA A 720 -8.29 15.68 16.40
N VAL A 721 -8.96 16.06 17.49
CA VAL A 721 -9.69 15.11 18.34
C VAL A 721 -11.10 15.61 18.65
N SER A 722 -12.10 14.73 18.51
CA SER A 722 -13.45 14.94 19.00
C SER A 722 -13.62 14.20 20.34
N PRO A 723 -13.82 14.90 21.46
CA PRO A 723 -13.99 14.26 22.76
C PRO A 723 -15.37 13.59 22.93
N GLY A 724 -16.29 13.80 21.98
CA GLY A 724 -17.69 13.38 22.11
C GLY A 724 -18.52 14.35 22.97
N HIS A 725 -19.76 13.97 23.28
CA HIS A 725 -20.70 14.84 23.98
C HIS A 725 -20.56 14.75 25.52
N CYS A 726 -19.48 15.35 26.05
CA CYS A 726 -19.12 15.28 27.46
C CYS A 726 -19.96 16.17 28.39
N LYS A 727 -20.17 15.72 29.63
CA LYS A 727 -20.84 16.48 30.71
C LYS A 727 -19.94 17.59 31.24
N THR A 728 -20.05 18.80 30.69
CA THR A 728 -19.20 19.94 31.12
C THR A 728 -19.99 21.24 31.25
N ALA A 729 -19.42 22.22 31.95
CA ALA A 729 -20.02 23.55 32.06
C ALA A 729 -20.27 24.22 30.69
N PHE A 730 -19.46 23.91 29.66
CA PHE A 730 -19.58 24.47 28.31
C PHE A 730 -20.97 24.23 27.69
N ASN A 731 -21.58 23.06 27.94
CA ASN A 731 -22.91 22.71 27.45
C ASN A 731 -23.99 22.69 28.54
N GLY A 732 -23.71 23.27 29.71
CA GLY A 732 -24.61 23.23 30.87
C GLY A 732 -24.85 21.81 31.39
N TYR A 733 -23.83 20.95 31.34
CA TYR A 733 -23.86 19.55 31.80
C TYR A 733 -24.88 18.65 31.09
N LYS A 734 -25.31 19.02 29.89
CA LYS A 734 -26.27 18.25 29.07
C LYS A 734 -25.66 17.04 28.35
N GLY A 735 -24.33 16.92 28.37
CA GLY A 735 -23.63 15.78 27.78
C GLY A 735 -24.03 14.43 28.39
N LYS A 736 -23.80 13.34 27.68
CA LYS A 736 -24.03 11.98 28.20
C LYS A 736 -22.73 11.31 28.66
N LYS A 737 -21.63 11.66 28.01
CA LYS A 737 -20.31 11.06 28.20
C LYS A 737 -19.56 11.68 29.38
N ASP A 738 -18.79 10.89 30.09
CA ASP A 738 -17.89 11.42 31.12
C ASP A 738 -16.73 12.20 30.47
N PRO A 739 -16.27 13.34 31.03
CA PRO A 739 -15.11 14.05 30.51
C PRO A 739 -13.83 13.20 30.42
N LEU A 740 -13.61 12.25 31.34
CA LEU A 740 -12.46 11.35 31.35
C LEU A 740 -12.51 10.36 30.18
N GLU A 741 -13.70 9.82 29.88
CA GLU A 741 -13.92 9.03 28.67
C GLU A 741 -13.70 9.86 27.39
N GLY A 742 -14.00 11.17 27.44
CA GLY A 742 -13.74 12.08 26.32
C GLY A 742 -12.26 12.40 26.10
N ALA A 743 -11.43 12.27 27.14
CA ALA A 743 -9.99 12.43 27.06
C ALA A 743 -9.27 11.22 26.44
N GLU A 744 -9.94 10.07 26.34
CA GLU A 744 -9.33 8.80 25.92
C GLU A 744 -8.69 8.88 24.52
N ALA A 745 -9.33 9.57 23.57
CA ALA A 745 -8.78 9.75 22.23
C ALA A 745 -7.46 10.53 22.24
N VAL A 746 -7.32 11.51 23.14
CA VAL A 746 -6.08 12.28 23.29
C VAL A 746 -4.97 11.40 23.86
N VAL A 747 -5.25 10.64 24.92
CA VAL A 747 -4.24 9.78 25.54
C VAL A 747 -3.79 8.67 24.61
N ARG A 748 -4.70 8.09 23.82
CA ARG A 748 -4.35 7.09 22.81
C ARG A 748 -3.44 7.63 21.72
N LEU A 749 -3.65 8.87 21.28
CA LEU A 749 -2.70 9.53 20.37
C LEU A 749 -1.32 9.69 21.02
N LEU A 750 -1.25 10.08 22.29
CA LEU A 750 0.02 10.25 23.00
C LEU A 750 0.74 8.93 23.31
N GLU A 751 0.00 7.83 23.42
CA GLU A 751 0.55 6.48 23.63
C GLU A 751 0.92 5.78 22.34
N SER A 752 0.43 6.28 21.19
CA SER A 752 0.76 5.72 19.89
C SER A 752 2.25 5.90 19.61
N ALA A 753 2.89 4.87 19.02
CA ALA A 753 4.28 5.03 18.59
C ALA A 753 4.32 5.98 17.39
N LYS A 754 5.44 6.68 17.21
CA LYS A 754 5.64 7.58 16.07
C LYS A 754 5.40 6.83 14.76
N GLY A 755 4.40 7.26 13.99
CA GLY A 755 4.00 6.63 12.72
C GLY A 755 2.82 5.64 12.81
N ASP A 756 2.35 5.28 14.02
CA ASP A 756 1.17 4.41 14.20
C ASP A 756 -0.13 5.10 13.76
N VAL A 757 -0.22 6.41 14.02
CA VAL A 757 -1.35 7.25 13.61
C VAL A 757 -0.82 8.33 12.67
N GLU A 758 -1.39 8.42 11.47
CA GLU A 758 -0.96 9.39 10.47
C GLU A 758 -1.25 10.83 10.94
N PRO A 759 -0.27 11.75 10.94
CA PRO A 759 -0.52 13.18 11.17
C PRO A 759 -1.47 13.79 10.13
N GLY A 760 -2.18 14.85 10.48
CA GLY A 760 -3.19 15.46 9.59
C GLY A 760 -4.48 14.65 9.50
N THR A 761 -4.85 13.95 10.56
CA THR A 761 -6.08 13.16 10.67
C THR A 761 -6.92 13.58 11.88
N PHE A 762 -8.20 13.17 11.89
CA PHE A 762 -9.19 13.54 12.90
C PHE A 762 -9.72 12.30 13.61
N TRP A 763 -9.68 12.25 14.95
CA TRP A 763 -9.98 11.04 15.72
C TRP A 763 -11.02 11.26 16.82
N GLU A 764 -11.70 10.20 17.21
CA GLU A 764 -12.54 10.15 18.40
C GLU A 764 -12.45 8.78 19.08
N TYR A 765 -12.93 8.72 20.31
CA TYR A 765 -13.10 7.47 21.04
C TYR A 765 -14.56 7.34 21.43
N GLU A 766 -15.36 6.58 20.69
CA GLU A 766 -16.80 6.45 20.93
C GLU A 766 -17.19 4.97 20.96
N ASN A 767 -18.06 4.58 21.90
CA ASN A 767 -18.53 3.20 22.08
C ASN A 767 -17.40 2.15 22.22
N GLY A 768 -16.27 2.52 22.83
CA GLY A 768 -15.12 1.62 23.03
C GLY A 768 -14.14 1.57 21.86
N ASN A 769 -14.42 2.28 20.76
CA ASN A 769 -13.61 2.27 19.55
C ASN A 769 -12.84 3.58 19.39
N PHE A 770 -11.51 3.47 19.25
CA PHE A 770 -10.68 4.56 18.77
C PHE A 770 -10.70 4.56 17.25
N GLN A 771 -11.32 5.57 16.65
CA GLN A 771 -11.64 5.59 15.22
C GLN A 771 -11.41 6.96 14.61
N GLN A 772 -11.10 6.96 13.31
CA GLN A 772 -10.97 8.18 12.55
C GLN A 772 -12.36 8.75 12.25
N VAL A 773 -12.52 10.05 12.46
CA VAL A 773 -13.70 10.81 12.10
C VAL A 773 -13.49 11.39 10.70
N PRO A 774 -14.45 11.27 9.78
CA PRO A 774 -14.33 11.93 8.48
C PRO A 774 -14.28 13.44 8.66
N TRP A 775 -13.54 14.12 7.79
CA TRP A 775 -13.40 15.59 7.84
C TRP A 775 -14.70 16.35 7.62
#